data_AF-A0A9F7RCT6-F1
#
_entry.id   AF-A0A9F7RCT6-F1
#
_cell.length_a   1.000
_cell.length_b   1.000
_cell.length_c   1.000
_cell.angle_alpha   90.00
_cell.angle_beta   90.00
_cell.angle_gamma   90.00
#
_symmetry.space_group_name_H-M   'P 1'
#
loop_
_entity.id
_entity.type
_entity.pdbx_description
1 polymer ?
#
loop_
_entity_poly.entity_id
_entity_poly.type
_entity_poly.pdbx_seq_one_letter_code
_entity_poly.pdbx_strand_id
1 'polypeptide(L)'
;MSVSEGQEEEVHIEVPRFLVGFEDHVCEELECGNMNVSEPYDEEEEDDDLASERQIVVGICSMMKKSNSKAMTQIMERLCKFEYITVVIFLEDVILHEPVENWPLCDCLISFHSKGFPLDKAVSYAKLRNPLLINDLNMQYFIQDRREVYRILKEEGIDLPRYAVLNRDPDRPEECNLVEGEDHVEVNGEVFHKPFVEKPVSAEDHNVYIYYPTSAGGGSQRLFRKIGSRSSVYSPESTVRKTGSYIYEEFMPTDGTDVKVYTVGPDYAHAEARKSPALDGKVERDSEGKEIRYPVMLTAMEKLVARKVCMAFKQTVCGFDLLRANGHSFVCDVNGFSFVKNSMKYYDDCAKVLGNMVMRELAPQFHIPWSIPMEAEDIPIVPTTSGTMMELRCVIAVIRHGDRTPKQKMKMEVRNALFFDLFEEYGGYKTGKLKLKTPKQLQEVLDIARQLLAELGQHNDCEIEEKKSKLEQLKTVLEMESSLNDNQYGHFSGINRKVQLTYLPNGQPKASSEEEDSQKESPSLLLVLKWGGELTPAGRVQAEELGRAFRCMYPGGQDNRISLGCESPTDCGDYAGFPGCGLLRLHSTYRHDLKIYASDEGRVQMTAAAFAKGLLALEGELTPILVQMVKSANMNGLLDSDSDSLTDCQQRVKARLHEIMQKDQDFTGEDYQKLAPTESPSLVNSMNIIENPVKTCDKVFALIQSLTRQIRKRLEDPKSADLQLYHSETLELMLQRWSKLERDFRMKNGRYDISKIPDIYDCVKYDTQHNSSLGLENMLELFRLSRALADIIIPQEYGISKLEKLDIASAYCLPLVKKIQLDLQRTHEDEAVNKLHPLYSRGVMSPGRHVRTRLYFTSESHVHSLLSIFRYGGLLNEEKDEQWKQAMDYLSAVTELNYMTQIVIMLYEDNNKDPSSEERFHVELHFSPGVKSCRDEENAPMGFGFRPASSENQEKQENLGSLEDLSQDEPDRAILAEHLNVHKKSPLIRNRKTGSMEVLSETTNSSCGAAYRLFPSCSRQACEVKSGGLGFEGCSMVPSIYPLETLHNSLSLKQVDEFLNKVCESRRETLTKTLKTLRAMFDSQIQPSTEPESQELARSSFSFPLP
;
A
#
# COMPACT_ATOMS: atom_id res chain seq x y z
N MET A 1 -19.74 -45.87 -33.00
CA MET A 1 -20.73 -46.97 -32.93
C MET A 1 -21.56 -46.76 -31.67
N SER A 2 -22.88 -46.68 -31.69
CA SER A 2 -23.80 -46.57 -32.84
C SER A 2 -25.22 -46.15 -32.39
N VAL A 3 -25.73 -45.06 -32.97
CA VAL A 3 -27.11 -44.82 -33.46
C VAL A 3 -28.31 -45.15 -32.55
N SER A 4 -29.08 -44.11 -32.17
CA SER A 4 -30.54 -43.97 -32.46
C SER A 4 -31.19 -42.83 -31.63
N GLU A 5 -32.30 -42.19 -32.01
CA GLU A 5 -32.70 -41.56 -33.29
C GLU A 5 -33.98 -40.69 -33.08
N GLY A 6 -34.20 -39.67 -33.93
CA GLY A 6 -35.46 -38.90 -34.01
C GLY A 6 -35.61 -37.70 -33.07
N GLN A 7 -36.30 -36.61 -33.42
CA GLN A 7 -36.91 -36.23 -34.71
C GLN A 7 -36.80 -34.70 -34.94
N GLU A 8 -36.77 -34.28 -36.20
CA GLU A 8 -36.87 -32.88 -36.63
C GLU A 8 -38.15 -32.70 -37.49
N GLU A 9 -38.77 -31.52 -37.45
CA GLU A 9 -39.81 -31.10 -38.42
C GLU A 9 -39.43 -29.75 -39.03
N GLU A 10 -39.49 -29.64 -40.35
CA GLU A 10 -39.24 -28.41 -41.10
C GLU A 10 -40.52 -27.57 -41.25
N VAL A 11 -40.40 -26.24 -41.17
CA VAL A 11 -41.37 -25.31 -41.76
C VAL A 11 -40.64 -24.19 -42.50
N HIS A 12 -41.01 -23.96 -43.75
CA HIS A 12 -40.45 -22.92 -44.62
C HIS A 12 -40.75 -21.49 -44.12
N ILE A 13 -39.80 -20.57 -44.34
CA ILE A 13 -40.06 -19.14 -44.50
C ILE A 13 -39.33 -18.65 -45.76
N GLU A 14 -40.02 -17.85 -46.59
CA GLU A 14 -39.51 -17.35 -47.88
C GLU A 14 -38.64 -16.10 -47.73
N VAL A 15 -37.78 -15.83 -48.73
CA VAL A 15 -36.88 -14.66 -48.77
C VAL A 15 -37.24 -13.71 -49.92
N PRO A 16 -37.82 -12.53 -49.64
CA PRO A 16 -37.92 -11.44 -50.62
C PRO A 16 -36.55 -10.75 -50.83
N ARG A 17 -36.27 -10.34 -52.07
CA ARG A 17 -35.07 -9.55 -52.41
C ARG A 17 -35.34 -8.06 -52.23
N PHE A 18 -34.34 -7.32 -51.74
CA PHE A 18 -34.31 -5.86 -51.84
C PHE A 18 -34.22 -5.40 -53.30
N LEU A 19 -34.87 -4.27 -53.62
CA LEU A 19 -34.60 -3.46 -54.80
C LEU A 19 -34.62 -1.98 -54.40
N VAL A 20 -33.87 -1.13 -55.09
CA VAL A 20 -33.66 0.29 -54.74
C VAL A 20 -34.50 1.19 -55.64
N GLY A 21 -35.08 2.24 -55.06
CA GLY A 21 -35.68 3.39 -55.73
C GLY A 21 -35.54 4.63 -54.84
N PHE A 22 -35.34 5.80 -55.44
CA PHE A 22 -35.08 7.08 -54.77
C PHE A 22 -35.93 8.18 -55.46
N GLU A 23 -35.73 9.44 -55.05
CA GLU A 23 -36.35 10.68 -55.56
C GLU A 23 -37.81 10.94 -55.13
N ASP A 24 -38.29 12.19 -55.03
CA ASP A 24 -37.71 13.40 -54.40
C ASP A 24 -38.80 14.51 -54.31
N HIS A 25 -38.43 15.69 -53.76
CA HIS A 25 -39.16 16.98 -53.81
C HIS A 25 -40.40 17.18 -52.90
N VAL A 26 -40.79 18.40 -52.48
CA VAL A 26 -40.10 19.61 -51.98
C VAL A 26 -41.18 20.57 -51.38
N CYS A 27 -40.78 21.65 -50.70
CA CYS A 27 -41.57 22.46 -49.75
C CYS A 27 -42.55 23.53 -50.34
N GLU A 28 -43.07 24.38 -49.43
CA GLU A 28 -43.57 25.77 -49.63
C GLU A 28 -45.01 25.98 -50.17
N GLU A 29 -45.83 26.97 -49.73
CA GLU A 29 -45.78 27.93 -48.58
C GLU A 29 -47.16 28.65 -48.39
N LEU A 30 -47.23 29.66 -47.49
CA LEU A 30 -48.13 30.85 -47.42
C LEU A 30 -49.42 30.86 -46.56
N GLU A 31 -49.88 32.09 -46.26
CA GLU A 31 -50.67 32.48 -45.08
C GLU A 31 -52.04 33.14 -45.36
N CYS A 32 -52.93 33.09 -44.34
CA CYS A 32 -53.86 34.12 -43.86
C CYS A 32 -54.82 34.90 -44.82
N GLY A 33 -56.12 34.89 -44.50
CA GLY A 33 -57.12 35.84 -45.02
C GLY A 33 -58.42 35.89 -44.21
N ASN A 34 -58.82 37.08 -43.72
CA ASN A 34 -60.04 37.31 -42.94
C ASN A 34 -61.23 37.80 -43.80
N MET A 35 -62.47 37.41 -43.46
CA MET A 35 -63.54 38.34 -42.97
C MET A 35 -64.96 37.71 -42.88
N ASN A 36 -65.59 37.96 -41.72
CA ASN A 36 -67.02 37.96 -41.32
C ASN A 36 -68.16 37.83 -42.38
N VAL A 37 -69.30 37.23 -42.00
CA VAL A 37 -70.59 37.91 -41.63
C VAL A 37 -71.76 36.92 -41.35
N SER A 38 -72.61 37.27 -40.35
CA SER A 38 -74.00 36.84 -40.03
C SER A 38 -74.37 35.39 -39.66
N GLU A 39 -74.73 35.23 -38.38
CA GLU A 39 -75.73 34.33 -37.75
C GLU A 39 -77.18 34.48 -38.30
N PRO A 40 -78.20 33.69 -37.84
CA PRO A 40 -78.16 32.35 -37.20
C PRO A 40 -79.20 31.36 -37.80
N TYR A 41 -79.18 30.07 -37.44
CA TYR A 41 -80.36 29.24 -37.12
C TYR A 41 -79.95 27.88 -36.51
N ASP A 42 -80.53 27.57 -35.35
CA ASP A 42 -80.72 26.29 -34.64
C ASP A 42 -80.05 25.01 -35.21
N GLU A 43 -78.97 24.54 -34.56
CA GLU A 43 -78.60 23.12 -34.48
C GLU A 43 -78.32 22.74 -33.00
N GLU A 44 -78.54 21.47 -32.65
CA GLU A 44 -78.37 20.94 -31.29
C GLU A 44 -76.94 20.39 -31.12
N GLU A 45 -76.07 21.09 -30.39
CA GLU A 45 -74.77 20.52 -29.97
C GLU A 45 -74.86 19.91 -28.57
N GLU A 46 -74.43 18.65 -28.46
CA GLU A 46 -74.28 17.93 -27.19
C GLU A 46 -73.00 18.40 -26.46
N ASP A 47 -72.98 18.37 -25.12
CA ASP A 47 -71.78 18.68 -24.33
C ASP A 47 -70.65 17.65 -24.61
N ASP A 48 -69.78 17.95 -25.57
CA ASP A 48 -68.55 17.16 -25.84
C ASP A 48 -67.49 17.47 -24.78
N ASP A 49 -67.74 16.94 -23.58
CA ASP A 49 -66.94 17.11 -22.36
C ASP A 49 -65.59 16.36 -22.51
N LEU A 50 -64.67 16.99 -23.25
CA LEU A 50 -63.35 16.46 -23.65
C LEU A 50 -62.65 15.74 -22.50
N ALA A 51 -62.68 14.41 -22.55
CA ALA A 51 -62.20 13.53 -21.51
C ALA A 51 -60.68 13.68 -21.32
N SER A 52 -60.29 14.55 -20.38
CA SER A 52 -58.90 14.85 -20.03
C SER A 52 -58.09 13.57 -19.82
N GLU A 53 -57.03 13.38 -20.61
CA GLU A 53 -56.25 12.13 -20.59
C GLU A 53 -55.78 11.79 -19.17
N ARG A 54 -56.15 10.60 -18.71
CA ARG A 54 -56.01 10.22 -17.30
C ARG A 54 -54.55 9.90 -16.98
N GLN A 55 -53.82 10.91 -16.52
CA GLN A 55 -52.42 10.75 -16.11
C GLN A 55 -52.27 9.82 -14.89
N ILE A 56 -51.16 9.07 -14.89
CA ILE A 56 -50.69 8.24 -13.79
C ILE A 56 -50.00 9.14 -12.76
N VAL A 57 -50.46 9.10 -11.50
CA VAL A 57 -49.93 9.94 -10.43
C VAL A 57 -48.85 9.18 -9.62
N VAL A 58 -47.63 9.72 -9.62
CA VAL A 58 -46.50 9.20 -8.84
C VAL A 58 -46.32 10.03 -7.55
N GLY A 59 -46.73 9.47 -6.42
CA GLY A 59 -46.63 10.08 -5.10
C GLY A 59 -45.24 9.91 -4.48
N ILE A 60 -44.63 11.01 -4.02
CA ILE A 60 -43.34 11.02 -3.33
C ILE A 60 -43.58 11.29 -1.84
N CYS A 61 -43.51 10.26 -1.00
CA CYS A 61 -43.75 10.36 0.44
C CYS A 61 -42.46 10.09 1.22
N SER A 62 -41.75 11.16 1.58
CA SER A 62 -40.53 11.13 2.40
C SER A 62 -40.34 12.47 3.11
N MET A 63 -39.47 12.54 4.12
CA MET A 63 -39.14 13.81 4.80
C MET A 63 -38.64 14.87 3.81
N MET A 64 -38.94 16.15 4.06
CA MET A 64 -38.64 17.30 3.18
C MET A 64 -37.15 17.38 2.82
N LYS A 65 -36.28 17.02 3.76
CA LYS A 65 -34.82 16.95 3.57
C LYS A 65 -34.37 15.90 2.53
N LYS A 66 -35.24 14.94 2.19
CA LYS A 66 -35.05 13.94 1.15
C LYS A 66 -35.79 14.32 -0.13
N SER A 67 -37.06 14.71 -0.06
CA SER A 67 -37.86 15.13 -1.23
C SER A 67 -37.25 16.32 -1.97
N ASN A 68 -36.77 17.31 -1.23
CA ASN A 68 -36.22 18.56 -1.78
C ASN A 68 -34.69 18.48 -1.96
N SER A 69 -34.13 17.27 -2.06
CA SER A 69 -32.70 17.07 -2.30
C SER A 69 -32.39 17.14 -3.80
N LYS A 70 -31.26 17.78 -4.18
CA LYS A 70 -30.90 18.00 -5.60
C LYS A 70 -30.99 16.76 -6.49
N ALA A 71 -30.66 15.57 -5.96
CA ALA A 71 -30.78 14.32 -6.72
C ALA A 71 -32.25 13.91 -6.94
N MET A 72 -33.10 14.05 -5.92
CA MET A 72 -34.55 13.81 -6.07
C MET A 72 -35.16 14.78 -7.07
N THR A 73 -34.92 16.10 -6.90
CA THR A 73 -35.44 17.12 -7.80
C THR A 73 -35.05 16.84 -9.25
N GLN A 74 -33.77 16.56 -9.52
CA GLN A 74 -33.28 16.27 -10.87
C GLN A 74 -33.85 14.99 -11.50
N ILE A 75 -34.23 13.99 -10.71
CA ILE A 75 -34.89 12.76 -11.20
C ILE A 75 -36.39 13.02 -11.43
N MET A 76 -37.05 13.78 -10.55
CA MET A 76 -38.48 14.10 -10.69
C MET A 76 -38.76 15.07 -11.85
N GLU A 77 -37.89 16.06 -12.08
CA GLU A 77 -37.89 16.95 -13.27
C GLU A 77 -37.75 16.19 -14.60
N ARG A 78 -37.29 14.93 -14.55
CA ARG A 78 -37.17 14.03 -15.71
C ARG A 78 -38.33 13.05 -15.82
N LEU A 79 -38.87 12.58 -14.69
CA LEU A 79 -40.10 11.77 -14.68
C LEU A 79 -41.30 12.55 -15.19
N CYS A 80 -41.43 13.85 -14.86
CA CYS A 80 -42.45 14.75 -15.44
C CYS A 80 -42.26 15.06 -16.95
N LYS A 81 -41.33 14.38 -17.65
CA LYS A 81 -41.21 14.43 -19.12
C LYS A 81 -41.87 13.23 -19.80
N PHE A 82 -42.33 12.24 -19.04
CA PHE A 82 -43.22 11.20 -19.54
C PHE A 82 -44.62 11.79 -19.64
N GLU A 83 -45.16 11.85 -20.86
CA GLU A 83 -46.46 12.44 -21.24
C GLU A 83 -47.62 12.10 -20.27
N TYR A 84 -47.68 10.84 -19.85
CA TYR A 84 -48.73 10.31 -18.98
C TYR A 84 -48.38 10.26 -17.49
N ILE A 85 -47.24 10.82 -17.03
CA ILE A 85 -46.82 10.76 -15.62
C ILE A 85 -46.79 12.17 -14.98
N THR A 86 -47.57 12.34 -13.91
CA THR A 86 -47.52 13.52 -13.03
C THR A 86 -47.00 13.15 -11.64
N VAL A 87 -46.01 13.91 -11.15
CA VAL A 87 -45.38 13.67 -9.84
C VAL A 87 -45.98 14.57 -8.76
N VAL A 88 -46.41 13.99 -7.64
CA VAL A 88 -46.99 14.70 -6.49
C VAL A 88 -46.11 14.48 -5.25
N ILE A 89 -45.47 15.53 -4.74
CA ILE A 89 -44.66 15.47 -3.51
C ILE A 89 -45.56 15.71 -2.31
N PHE A 90 -45.59 14.76 -1.36
CA PHE A 90 -46.39 14.88 -0.14
C PHE A 90 -45.67 15.83 0.82
N LEU A 91 -46.40 16.81 1.38
CA LEU A 91 -45.83 17.78 2.31
C LEU A 91 -45.46 17.11 3.64
N GLU A 92 -44.30 17.44 4.21
CA GLU A 92 -43.82 16.86 5.49
C GLU A 92 -44.83 17.10 6.64
N ASP A 93 -45.50 18.24 6.65
CA ASP A 93 -46.55 18.57 7.63
C ASP A 93 -47.75 17.60 7.54
N VAL A 94 -48.18 17.25 6.31
CA VAL A 94 -49.23 16.24 6.05
C VAL A 94 -48.75 14.85 6.43
N ILE A 95 -47.49 14.49 6.10
CA ILE A 95 -46.89 13.21 6.47
C ILE A 95 -46.84 13.04 8.00
N LEU A 96 -46.50 14.09 8.75
CA LEU A 96 -46.40 14.04 10.20
C LEU A 96 -47.77 14.14 10.89
N HIS A 97 -48.56 15.18 10.61
CA HIS A 97 -49.72 15.55 11.42
C HIS A 97 -51.06 15.06 10.87
N GLU A 98 -51.29 15.11 9.56
CA GLU A 98 -52.56 14.70 8.96
C GLU A 98 -52.75 13.17 8.94
N PRO A 99 -53.98 12.65 9.13
CA PRO A 99 -54.28 11.22 9.04
C PRO A 99 -54.16 10.73 7.58
N VAL A 100 -53.93 9.43 7.39
CA VAL A 100 -53.54 8.85 6.07
C VAL A 100 -54.67 8.90 5.03
N GLU A 101 -55.90 9.07 5.48
CA GLU A 101 -57.09 9.32 4.68
C GLU A 101 -57.00 10.65 3.93
N ASN A 102 -56.39 11.67 4.55
CA ASN A 102 -56.24 13.03 4.02
C ASN A 102 -55.00 13.20 3.12
N TRP A 103 -54.14 12.18 3.00
CA TRP A 103 -52.95 12.26 2.16
C TRP A 103 -53.31 12.27 0.66
N PRO A 104 -52.51 12.92 -0.20
CA PRO A 104 -52.78 12.96 -1.65
C PRO A 104 -52.93 11.56 -2.24
N LEU A 105 -53.78 11.41 -3.26
CA LEU A 105 -53.91 10.15 -3.99
C LEU A 105 -52.71 9.98 -4.94
N CYS A 106 -52.28 8.73 -5.13
CA CYS A 106 -51.32 8.34 -6.16
C CYS A 106 -51.57 6.89 -6.58
N ASP A 107 -51.28 6.58 -7.83
CA ASP A 107 -51.38 5.24 -8.41
C ASP A 107 -50.06 4.46 -8.22
N CYS A 108 -48.95 5.20 -8.10
CA CYS A 108 -47.62 4.70 -7.79
C CYS A 108 -47.01 5.49 -6.62
N LEU A 109 -46.39 4.80 -5.66
CA LEU A 109 -45.82 5.39 -4.45
C LEU A 109 -44.30 5.13 -4.37
N ILE A 110 -43.52 6.21 -4.36
CA ILE A 110 -42.10 6.23 -3.98
C ILE A 110 -42.01 6.75 -2.55
N SER A 111 -41.83 5.83 -1.59
CA SER A 111 -41.77 6.18 -0.17
C SER A 111 -40.73 5.37 0.58
N PHE A 112 -40.00 6.04 1.48
CA PHE A 112 -38.84 5.47 2.15
C PHE A 112 -38.52 6.12 3.49
N HIS A 113 -38.16 5.29 4.47
CA HIS A 113 -37.76 5.71 5.80
C HIS A 113 -36.47 6.55 5.81
N SER A 114 -36.42 7.49 6.75
CA SER A 114 -35.20 8.00 7.37
C SER A 114 -35.57 8.74 8.65
N LYS A 115 -34.71 8.69 9.68
CA LYS A 115 -34.87 9.36 10.98
C LYS A 115 -35.90 10.52 11.01
N GLY A 116 -37.04 10.24 11.64
CA GLY A 116 -38.18 11.15 11.77
C GLY A 116 -39.39 10.80 10.90
N PHE A 117 -39.26 9.86 9.95
CA PHE A 117 -40.34 9.45 9.06
C PHE A 117 -41.30 8.44 9.71
N PRO A 118 -42.62 8.69 9.73
CA PRO A 118 -43.61 7.78 10.34
C PRO A 118 -43.95 6.62 9.39
N LEU A 119 -43.08 5.60 9.38
CA LEU A 119 -43.22 4.44 8.48
C LEU A 119 -44.56 3.69 8.68
N ASP A 120 -45.09 3.62 9.91
CA ASP A 120 -46.40 3.01 10.18
C ASP A 120 -47.54 3.72 9.45
N LYS A 121 -47.48 5.06 9.31
CA LYS A 121 -48.45 5.85 8.53
C LYS A 121 -48.30 5.56 7.04
N ALA A 122 -47.07 5.49 6.51
CA ALA A 122 -46.85 5.13 5.11
C ALA A 122 -47.36 3.72 4.77
N VAL A 123 -47.12 2.73 5.65
CA VAL A 123 -47.68 1.37 5.53
C VAL A 123 -49.21 1.38 5.59
N SER A 124 -49.81 2.21 6.44
CA SER A 124 -51.26 2.35 6.56
C SER A 124 -51.88 3.02 5.32
N TYR A 125 -51.25 4.07 4.80
CA TYR A 125 -51.62 4.69 3.52
C TYR A 125 -51.56 3.68 2.36
N ALA A 126 -50.47 2.90 2.26
CA ALA A 126 -50.31 1.89 1.22
C ALA A 126 -51.40 0.80 1.31
N LYS A 127 -51.78 0.38 2.51
CA LYS A 127 -52.92 -0.55 2.73
C LYS A 127 -54.28 0.06 2.40
N LEU A 128 -54.46 1.36 2.61
CA LEU A 128 -55.71 2.09 2.35
C LEU A 128 -55.92 2.40 0.85
N ARG A 129 -54.84 2.72 0.13
CA ARG A 129 -54.90 3.19 -1.27
C ARG A 129 -54.43 2.17 -2.31
N ASN A 130 -53.71 1.12 -1.88
CA ASN A 130 -53.12 0.07 -2.73
C ASN A 130 -52.38 0.57 -3.99
N PRO A 131 -51.45 1.55 -3.88
CA PRO A 131 -50.65 2.01 -5.01
C PRO A 131 -49.53 1.00 -5.36
N LEU A 132 -49.01 1.09 -6.58
CA LEU A 132 -47.77 0.41 -6.98
C LEU A 132 -46.61 0.89 -6.10
N LEU A 133 -46.01 -0.01 -5.30
CA LEU A 133 -44.86 0.29 -4.46
C LEU A 133 -43.56 0.11 -5.23
N ILE A 134 -42.80 1.19 -5.44
CA ILE A 134 -41.45 1.11 -6.03
C ILE A 134 -40.44 0.51 -5.03
N ASN A 135 -40.61 0.82 -3.74
CA ASN A 135 -39.87 0.22 -2.64
C ASN A 135 -40.88 -0.32 -1.60
N ASP A 136 -40.77 -1.61 -1.24
CA ASP A 136 -41.60 -2.20 -0.18
C ASP A 136 -41.35 -1.49 1.15
N LEU A 137 -42.43 -1.16 1.87
CA LEU A 137 -42.39 -0.40 3.12
C LEU A 137 -42.17 -1.29 4.36
N ASN A 138 -42.59 -2.56 4.33
CA ASN A 138 -42.40 -3.50 5.43
C ASN A 138 -40.93 -3.95 5.48
N MET A 139 -40.31 -4.15 4.31
CA MET A 139 -38.87 -4.47 4.23
C MET A 139 -37.97 -3.39 4.84
N GLN A 140 -38.46 -2.15 4.98
CA GLN A 140 -37.71 -1.04 5.57
C GLN A 140 -37.59 -1.13 7.10
N TYR A 141 -38.39 -1.95 7.79
CA TYR A 141 -38.13 -2.29 9.20
C TYR A 141 -36.95 -3.28 9.31
N PHE A 142 -36.90 -4.30 8.44
CA PHE A 142 -35.79 -5.26 8.39
C PHE A 142 -34.47 -4.58 8.02
N ILE A 143 -34.48 -3.59 7.13
CA ILE A 143 -33.30 -2.77 6.78
C ILE A 143 -32.76 -1.93 7.97
N GLN A 144 -33.57 -1.65 8.99
CA GLN A 144 -33.12 -0.93 10.19
C GLN A 144 -32.36 -1.81 11.20
N ASP A 145 -32.37 -3.14 11.03
CA ASP A 145 -31.68 -4.10 11.88
C ASP A 145 -30.66 -4.92 11.07
N ARG A 146 -29.37 -4.74 11.38
CA ARG A 146 -28.29 -5.43 10.66
C ARG A 146 -28.37 -6.94 10.78
N ARG A 147 -28.99 -7.47 11.85
CA ARG A 147 -29.19 -8.91 12.06
C ARG A 147 -30.12 -9.49 11.00
N GLU A 148 -31.20 -8.77 10.70
CA GLU A 148 -32.18 -9.15 9.68
C GLU A 148 -31.63 -8.95 8.26
N VAL A 149 -30.90 -7.86 8.01
CA VAL A 149 -30.16 -7.68 6.74
C VAL A 149 -29.23 -8.88 6.48
N TYR A 150 -28.45 -9.28 7.48
CA TYR A 150 -27.48 -10.37 7.34
C TYR A 150 -28.15 -11.75 7.23
N ARG A 151 -29.31 -11.94 7.88
CA ARG A 151 -30.14 -13.14 7.70
C ARG A 151 -30.64 -13.27 6.26
N ILE A 152 -31.20 -12.19 5.70
CA ILE A 152 -31.73 -12.15 4.32
C ILE A 152 -30.60 -12.38 3.29
N LEU A 153 -29.44 -11.72 3.45
CA LEU A 153 -28.28 -11.94 2.56
C LEU A 153 -27.81 -13.40 2.56
N LYS A 154 -27.82 -14.05 3.73
CA LYS A 154 -27.41 -15.45 3.90
C LYS A 154 -28.42 -16.44 3.32
N GLU A 155 -29.72 -16.18 3.46
CA GLU A 155 -30.81 -16.98 2.86
C GLU A 155 -30.79 -16.94 1.33
N GLU A 156 -30.48 -15.78 0.74
CA GLU A 156 -30.35 -15.59 -0.71
C GLU A 156 -29.06 -16.19 -1.30
N GLY A 157 -28.12 -16.67 -0.48
CA GLY A 157 -26.79 -17.08 -0.94
C GLY A 157 -26.03 -15.92 -1.60
N ILE A 158 -25.91 -14.81 -0.87
CA ILE A 158 -25.02 -13.69 -1.20
C ILE A 158 -23.82 -13.75 -0.25
N ASP A 159 -22.61 -13.62 -0.78
CA ASP A 159 -21.40 -13.60 0.04
C ASP A 159 -21.36 -12.37 0.96
N LEU A 160 -21.13 -12.60 2.25
CA LEU A 160 -20.94 -11.59 3.29
C LEU A 160 -19.82 -12.03 4.24
N PRO A 161 -19.20 -11.11 5.01
CA PRO A 161 -18.19 -11.48 6.01
C PRO A 161 -18.72 -12.49 7.02
N ARG A 162 -17.87 -13.42 7.50
CA ARG A 162 -18.24 -14.32 8.61
C ARG A 162 -18.57 -13.47 9.84
N TYR A 163 -19.68 -13.76 10.51
CA TYR A 163 -20.19 -12.93 11.60
C TYR A 163 -20.90 -13.74 12.70
N ALA A 164 -20.87 -13.20 13.92
CA ALA A 164 -21.66 -13.65 15.06
C ALA A 164 -22.39 -12.47 15.72
N VAL A 165 -23.56 -12.74 16.30
CA VAL A 165 -24.40 -11.71 16.94
C VAL A 165 -24.33 -11.84 18.46
N LEU A 166 -23.84 -10.80 19.14
CA LEU A 166 -23.87 -10.67 20.59
C LEU A 166 -25.05 -9.78 20.99
N ASN A 167 -26.16 -10.40 21.35
CA ASN A 167 -27.24 -9.73 22.05
C ASN A 167 -26.88 -9.63 23.54
N ARG A 168 -26.94 -8.43 24.12
CA ARG A 168 -26.82 -8.20 25.57
C ARG A 168 -28.13 -7.70 26.14
N ASP A 169 -28.51 -8.24 27.29
CA ASP A 169 -29.54 -7.67 28.14
C ASP A 169 -29.03 -6.33 28.73
N PRO A 170 -29.74 -5.20 28.55
CA PRO A 170 -29.36 -3.92 29.15
C PRO A 170 -29.32 -3.96 30.69
N ASP A 171 -30.18 -4.76 31.33
CA ASP A 171 -30.24 -4.90 32.78
C ASP A 171 -29.19 -5.90 33.32
N ARG A 172 -28.58 -6.70 32.43
CA ARG A 172 -27.60 -7.75 32.76
C ARG A 172 -26.47 -7.86 31.71
N PRO A 173 -25.64 -6.83 31.51
CA PRO A 173 -24.62 -6.83 30.46
C PRO A 173 -23.53 -7.92 30.62
N GLU A 174 -23.33 -8.43 31.83
CA GLU A 174 -22.33 -9.47 32.14
C GLU A 174 -22.81 -10.91 31.92
N GLU A 175 -24.13 -11.17 31.77
CA GLU A 175 -24.66 -12.52 31.47
C GLU A 175 -24.58 -12.89 29.97
N CYS A 176 -23.67 -12.26 29.21
CA CYS A 176 -23.52 -12.50 27.76
C CYS A 176 -22.32 -13.39 27.41
N ASN A 177 -22.48 -14.21 26.35
CA ASN A 177 -21.46 -15.17 25.88
C ASN A 177 -20.34 -14.48 25.10
N LEU A 178 -19.54 -13.66 25.78
CA LEU A 178 -18.36 -12.98 25.26
C LEU A 178 -17.15 -13.27 26.13
N VAL A 179 -16.13 -13.92 25.55
CA VAL A 179 -14.79 -13.99 26.13
C VAL A 179 -13.88 -13.06 25.32
N GLU A 180 -13.08 -12.24 25.99
CA GLU A 180 -12.11 -11.34 25.35
C GLU A 180 -10.69 -11.77 25.71
N GLY A 181 -9.85 -11.96 24.70
CA GLY A 181 -8.41 -12.13 24.82
C GLY A 181 -7.65 -10.93 24.25
N GLU A 182 -6.32 -10.95 24.38
CA GLU A 182 -5.43 -9.88 23.91
C GLU A 182 -5.62 -9.61 22.40
N ASP A 183 -5.65 -10.67 21.59
CA ASP A 183 -5.70 -10.62 20.11
C ASP A 183 -6.93 -11.32 19.50
N HIS A 184 -7.97 -11.61 20.28
CA HIS A 184 -9.22 -12.20 19.78
C HIS A 184 -10.43 -11.94 20.71
N VAL A 185 -11.63 -12.17 20.19
CA VAL A 185 -12.85 -12.38 20.99
C VAL A 185 -13.50 -13.71 20.63
N GLU A 186 -14.19 -14.33 21.58
CA GLU A 186 -15.05 -15.49 21.37
C GLU A 186 -16.49 -15.07 21.64
N VAL A 187 -17.37 -15.25 20.64
CA VAL A 187 -18.76 -14.78 20.65
C VAL A 187 -19.68 -15.97 20.41
N ASN A 188 -20.41 -16.40 21.45
CA ASN A 188 -21.21 -17.63 21.45
C ASN A 188 -20.43 -18.91 21.02
N GLY A 189 -19.12 -18.96 21.26
CA GLY A 189 -18.25 -20.07 20.83
C GLY A 189 -17.55 -19.87 19.47
N GLU A 190 -17.88 -18.82 18.69
CA GLU A 190 -17.12 -18.47 17.49
C GLU A 190 -15.97 -17.51 17.81
N VAL A 191 -14.75 -17.89 17.45
CA VAL A 191 -13.55 -17.04 17.63
C VAL A 191 -13.37 -16.06 16.46
N PHE A 192 -13.07 -14.81 16.80
CA PHE A 192 -12.70 -13.74 15.87
C PHE A 192 -11.34 -13.17 16.31
N HIS A 193 -10.29 -13.55 15.59
CA HIS A 193 -8.97 -12.95 15.77
C HIS A 193 -8.96 -11.51 15.27
N LYS A 194 -8.15 -10.64 15.87
CA LYS A 194 -7.91 -9.30 15.35
C LYS A 194 -7.09 -9.41 14.05
N PRO A 195 -7.45 -8.70 12.96
CA PRO A 195 -8.49 -7.69 12.90
C PRO A 195 -9.92 -8.22 12.76
N PHE A 196 -10.85 -7.61 13.50
CA PHE A 196 -12.30 -7.83 13.38
C PHE A 196 -13.06 -6.51 13.48
N VAL A 197 -14.32 -6.50 13.02
CA VAL A 197 -15.21 -5.33 13.02
C VAL A 197 -16.38 -5.56 13.98
N GLU A 198 -16.77 -4.53 14.72
CA GLU A 198 -17.87 -4.51 15.68
C GLU A 198 -18.91 -3.46 15.25
N LYS A 199 -20.04 -3.94 14.71
CA LYS A 199 -21.16 -3.12 14.20
C LYS A 199 -22.31 -3.09 15.22
N PRO A 200 -22.88 -1.92 15.57
CA PRO A 200 -24.15 -1.84 16.30
C PRO A 200 -25.25 -2.61 15.56
N VAL A 201 -26.13 -3.32 16.28
CA VAL A 201 -27.24 -4.06 15.64
C VAL A 201 -28.22 -3.14 14.89
N SER A 202 -28.36 -1.88 15.33
CA SER A 202 -29.11 -0.88 14.58
C SER A 202 -28.34 -0.41 13.35
N ALA A 203 -28.97 -0.43 12.18
CA ALA A 203 -28.40 0.13 10.95
C ALA A 203 -28.36 1.66 10.95
N GLU A 204 -29.24 2.33 11.72
CA GLU A 204 -29.18 3.79 11.90
C GLU A 204 -28.01 4.23 12.79
N ASP A 205 -27.43 3.36 13.61
CA ASP A 205 -26.17 3.64 14.31
C ASP A 205 -24.96 3.33 13.39
N HIS A 206 -24.12 4.35 13.23
CA HIS A 206 -22.96 4.37 12.34
C HIS A 206 -21.63 4.26 13.12
N ASN A 207 -21.67 4.04 14.45
CA ASN A 207 -20.49 3.87 15.29
C ASN A 207 -19.90 2.45 15.12
N VAL A 208 -19.33 2.18 13.96
CA VAL A 208 -18.68 0.89 13.62
C VAL A 208 -17.22 0.93 14.05
N TYR A 209 -16.78 -0.02 14.88
CA TYR A 209 -15.41 -0.05 15.40
C TYR A 209 -14.63 -1.19 14.73
N ILE A 210 -13.34 -1.00 14.47
CA ILE A 210 -12.43 -2.01 13.91
C ILE A 210 -11.31 -2.19 14.93
N TYR A 211 -11.05 -3.41 15.37
CA TYR A 211 -10.03 -3.72 16.38
C TYR A 211 -8.77 -4.29 15.72
N TYR A 212 -7.60 -3.75 16.04
CA TYR A 212 -6.34 -4.13 15.40
C TYR A 212 -5.47 -5.03 16.29
N PRO A 213 -4.72 -5.98 15.71
CA PRO A 213 -3.91 -6.90 16.49
C PRO A 213 -2.71 -6.20 17.12
N THR A 214 -2.28 -6.70 18.28
CA THR A 214 -1.08 -6.26 19.00
C THR A 214 0.17 -6.35 18.12
N SER A 215 0.25 -7.33 17.22
CA SER A 215 1.32 -7.44 16.22
C SER A 215 1.44 -6.26 15.24
N ALA A 216 0.36 -5.49 15.08
CA ALA A 216 0.32 -4.28 14.24
C ALA A 216 0.37 -2.97 15.06
N GLY A 217 0.45 -3.06 16.40
CA GLY A 217 0.42 -1.92 17.31
C GLY A 217 -0.85 -1.79 18.17
N GLY A 218 -1.83 -2.70 18.01
CA GLY A 218 -3.07 -2.69 18.79
C GLY A 218 -4.02 -1.54 18.45
N GLY A 219 -4.91 -1.20 19.39
CA GLY A 219 -5.87 -0.11 19.26
C GLY A 219 -7.10 -0.44 18.40
N SER A 220 -7.86 0.60 18.06
CA SER A 220 -9.09 0.50 17.28
C SER A 220 -9.34 1.73 16.39
N GLN A 221 -9.87 1.50 15.18
CA GLN A 221 -10.45 2.57 14.35
C GLN A 221 -11.93 2.72 14.67
N ARG A 222 -12.35 3.94 15.04
CA ARG A 222 -13.73 4.26 15.39
C ARG A 222 -14.37 5.04 14.25
N LEU A 223 -15.18 4.36 13.42
CA LEU A 223 -15.92 4.99 12.33
C LEU A 223 -17.17 5.71 12.89
N PHE A 224 -17.58 6.77 12.20
CA PHE A 224 -18.77 7.54 12.56
C PHE A 224 -19.37 8.23 11.34
N ARG A 225 -20.64 8.64 11.45
CA ARG A 225 -21.33 9.42 10.41
C ARG A 225 -20.59 10.74 10.17
N LYS A 226 -20.07 10.91 8.95
CA LYS A 226 -19.16 12.00 8.51
C LYS A 226 -19.42 13.37 9.14
N ILE A 227 -18.39 13.92 9.80
CA ILE A 227 -18.35 15.26 10.41
C ILE A 227 -17.21 16.05 9.78
N GLY A 228 -17.52 17.15 9.10
CA GLY A 228 -16.51 17.99 8.44
C GLY A 228 -15.66 17.20 7.43
N SER A 229 -14.35 17.12 7.68
CA SER A 229 -13.37 16.39 6.89
C SER A 229 -13.08 14.95 7.37
N ARG A 230 -13.80 14.42 8.38
CA ARG A 230 -13.57 13.07 8.91
C ARG A 230 -14.78 12.14 8.93
N SER A 231 -14.48 10.84 8.90
CA SER A 231 -15.39 9.70 8.88
C SER A 231 -14.99 8.57 9.83
N SER A 232 -13.76 8.61 10.36
CA SER A 232 -13.31 7.79 11.47
C SER A 232 -12.17 8.48 12.22
N VAL A 233 -11.73 7.88 13.33
CA VAL A 233 -10.52 8.28 14.07
C VAL A 233 -9.87 7.04 14.70
N TYR A 234 -8.54 7.03 14.77
CA TYR A 234 -7.80 6.01 15.52
C TYR A 234 -7.92 6.25 17.03
N SER A 235 -7.91 5.17 17.81
CA SER A 235 -7.93 5.16 19.27
C SER A 235 -6.95 4.11 19.79
N PRO A 236 -6.19 4.38 20.87
CA PRO A 236 -5.33 3.37 21.50
C PRO A 236 -6.12 2.27 22.23
N GLU A 237 -7.43 2.46 22.44
CA GLU A 237 -8.31 1.48 23.08
C GLU A 237 -8.34 0.17 22.28
N SER A 238 -8.00 -0.93 22.96
CA SER A 238 -7.88 -2.26 22.37
C SER A 238 -9.00 -3.22 22.80
N THR A 239 -9.90 -2.78 23.69
CA THR A 239 -11.01 -3.59 24.25
C THR A 239 -12.38 -3.29 23.62
N VAL A 240 -13.22 -4.32 23.53
CA VAL A 240 -14.57 -4.25 22.91
C VAL A 240 -15.60 -3.56 23.80
N ARG A 241 -16.61 -2.93 23.18
CA ARG A 241 -17.65 -2.19 23.91
C ARG A 241 -18.49 -3.13 24.77
N LYS A 242 -18.57 -2.82 26.07
CA LYS A 242 -19.18 -3.69 27.10
C LYS A 242 -20.70 -3.55 27.25
N THR A 243 -21.30 -2.46 26.78
CA THR A 243 -22.74 -2.17 26.84
C THR A 243 -23.36 -2.14 25.44
N GLY A 244 -24.64 -2.48 25.32
CA GLY A 244 -25.33 -2.58 24.02
C GLY A 244 -25.07 -3.91 23.30
N SER A 245 -25.78 -4.13 22.18
CA SER A 245 -25.72 -5.35 21.36
C SER A 245 -25.01 -5.08 20.02
N TYR A 246 -24.19 -6.05 19.59
CA TYR A 246 -23.28 -5.89 18.44
C TYR A 246 -23.28 -7.12 17.52
N ILE A 247 -22.94 -6.90 16.26
CA ILE A 247 -22.46 -7.92 15.34
C ILE A 247 -20.93 -7.82 15.33
N TYR A 248 -20.26 -8.94 15.60
CA TYR A 248 -18.82 -9.10 15.38
C TYR A 248 -18.63 -9.81 14.04
N GLU A 249 -17.78 -9.27 13.17
CA GLU A 249 -17.51 -9.85 11.86
C GLU A 249 -16.01 -9.83 11.51
N GLU A 250 -15.61 -10.72 10.62
CA GLU A 250 -14.25 -10.84 10.10
C GLU A 250 -13.87 -9.61 9.26
N PHE A 251 -12.70 -9.00 9.51
CA PHE A 251 -12.24 -7.84 8.75
C PHE A 251 -11.75 -8.25 7.36
N MET A 252 -12.41 -7.76 6.32
CA MET A 252 -12.06 -8.07 4.94
C MET A 252 -11.00 -7.09 4.41
N PRO A 253 -9.77 -7.56 4.07
CA PRO A 253 -8.69 -6.69 3.59
C PRO A 253 -8.94 -6.27 2.13
N THR A 254 -9.59 -5.11 1.95
CA THR A 254 -9.75 -4.45 0.64
C THR A 254 -8.54 -3.59 0.30
N ASP A 255 -8.37 -3.27 -0.99
CA ASP A 255 -7.33 -2.36 -1.49
C ASP A 255 -7.68 -0.87 -1.19
N GLY A 256 -7.95 -0.54 0.07
CA GLY A 256 -8.11 0.82 0.59
C GLY A 256 -9.41 1.57 0.22
N THR A 257 -10.32 0.96 -0.55
CA THR A 257 -11.57 1.58 -0.99
C THR A 257 -12.78 0.67 -0.78
N ASP A 258 -13.95 1.28 -0.58
CA ASP A 258 -15.24 0.60 -0.54
C ASP A 258 -15.97 0.84 -1.86
N VAL A 259 -16.65 -0.18 -2.41
CA VAL A 259 -17.54 -0.02 -3.56
C VAL A 259 -18.95 0.25 -3.06
N LYS A 260 -19.59 1.33 -3.53
CA LYS A 260 -20.98 1.68 -3.21
C LYS A 260 -21.83 1.48 -4.44
N VAL A 261 -22.81 0.59 -4.34
CA VAL A 261 -23.69 0.16 -5.44
C VAL A 261 -25.07 0.76 -5.26
N TYR A 262 -25.69 1.16 -6.37
CA TYR A 262 -26.99 1.83 -6.43
C TYR A 262 -27.83 1.20 -7.54
N THR A 263 -28.83 0.40 -7.16
CA THR A 263 -29.77 -0.24 -8.09
C THR A 263 -30.87 0.73 -8.52
N VAL A 264 -31.42 0.50 -9.71
CA VAL A 264 -32.70 1.06 -10.15
C VAL A 264 -33.44 -0.07 -10.86
N GLY A 265 -34.16 -0.87 -10.08
CA GLY A 265 -34.67 -2.17 -10.52
C GLY A 265 -33.60 -3.26 -10.53
N PRO A 266 -33.97 -4.50 -10.86
CA PRO A 266 -33.09 -5.67 -10.75
C PRO A 266 -31.92 -5.66 -11.73
N ASP A 267 -32.06 -5.03 -12.90
CA ASP A 267 -31.14 -5.22 -14.02
C ASP A 267 -30.25 -3.99 -14.32
N TYR A 268 -30.49 -2.85 -13.64
CA TYR A 268 -29.60 -1.67 -13.66
C TYR A 268 -28.96 -1.43 -12.30
N ALA A 269 -27.62 -1.31 -12.29
CA ALA A 269 -26.85 -0.95 -11.10
C ALA A 269 -25.67 -0.04 -11.48
N HIS A 270 -25.60 1.13 -10.84
CA HIS A 270 -24.45 2.03 -10.88
C HIS A 270 -23.53 1.76 -9.69
N ALA A 271 -22.21 1.91 -9.86
CA ALA A 271 -21.27 1.77 -8.75
C ALA A 271 -20.19 2.86 -8.75
N GLU A 272 -19.84 3.31 -7.54
CA GLU A 272 -18.73 4.26 -7.30
C GLU A 272 -17.82 3.73 -6.17
N ALA A 273 -16.52 3.84 -6.34
CA ALA A 273 -15.56 3.66 -5.25
C ALA A 273 -15.45 4.95 -4.44
N ARG A 274 -15.25 4.77 -3.13
CA ARG A 274 -14.78 5.84 -2.23
C ARG A 274 -13.68 5.29 -1.32
N LYS A 275 -12.83 6.19 -0.83
CA LYS A 275 -11.80 5.85 0.18
C LYS A 275 -12.44 5.22 1.41
N SER A 276 -11.90 4.10 1.86
CA SER A 276 -12.45 3.33 2.97
C SER A 276 -12.28 4.10 4.29
N PRO A 277 -13.35 4.30 5.09
CA PRO A 277 -13.25 4.88 6.43
C PRO A 277 -12.38 4.05 7.40
N ALA A 278 -12.05 2.81 7.06
CA ALA A 278 -11.14 1.96 7.84
C ALA A 278 -9.69 2.49 7.91
N LEU A 279 -9.20 3.15 6.85
CA LEU A 279 -7.81 3.63 6.74
C LEU A 279 -7.50 4.80 7.70
N ASP A 280 -7.66 6.04 7.22
CA ASP A 280 -7.25 7.27 7.92
C ASP A 280 -8.44 8.11 8.41
N GLY A 281 -9.66 7.72 7.99
CA GLY A 281 -10.89 8.46 8.22
C GLY A 281 -11.01 9.78 7.46
N LYS A 282 -10.03 10.20 6.67
CA LYS A 282 -10.03 11.49 5.97
C LYS A 282 -10.99 11.45 4.78
N VAL A 283 -11.94 12.37 4.75
CA VAL A 283 -12.86 12.55 3.62
C VAL A 283 -12.17 13.42 2.58
N GLU A 284 -11.72 12.79 1.50
CA GLU A 284 -11.13 13.50 0.36
C GLU A 284 -12.21 14.31 -0.36
N ARG A 285 -11.88 15.55 -0.72
CA ARG A 285 -12.80 16.50 -1.35
C ARG A 285 -12.16 17.19 -2.55
N ASP A 286 -12.99 17.48 -3.55
CA ASP A 286 -12.60 18.24 -4.74
C ASP A 286 -12.51 19.75 -4.46
N SER A 287 -12.18 20.52 -5.50
CA SER A 287 -12.13 21.99 -5.53
C SER A 287 -13.43 22.65 -5.05
N GLU A 288 -14.58 22.05 -5.34
CA GLU A 288 -15.91 22.50 -4.91
C GLU A 288 -16.29 22.00 -3.50
N GLY A 289 -15.40 21.27 -2.83
CA GLY A 289 -15.61 20.72 -1.49
C GLY A 289 -16.55 19.51 -1.44
N LYS A 290 -16.93 18.89 -2.56
CA LYS A 290 -17.72 17.65 -2.59
C LYS A 290 -16.83 16.45 -2.30
N GLU A 291 -17.40 15.38 -1.74
CA GLU A 291 -16.69 14.11 -1.53
C GLU A 291 -16.36 13.45 -2.88
N ILE A 292 -15.06 13.21 -3.12
CA ILE A 292 -14.55 12.60 -4.35
C ILE A 292 -15.08 11.16 -4.49
N ARG A 293 -15.45 10.81 -5.72
CA ARG A 293 -15.96 9.49 -6.13
C ARG A 293 -15.29 9.10 -7.43
N TYR A 294 -15.09 7.80 -7.61
CA TYR A 294 -14.53 7.24 -8.83
C TYR A 294 -15.51 6.20 -9.38
N PRO A 295 -15.91 6.26 -10.67
CA PRO A 295 -16.84 5.28 -11.23
C PRO A 295 -16.20 3.89 -11.23
N VAL A 296 -16.98 2.88 -10.84
CA VAL A 296 -16.59 1.46 -10.78
C VAL A 296 -17.47 0.66 -11.71
N MET A 297 -16.87 -0.23 -12.49
CA MET A 297 -17.60 -1.24 -13.23
C MET A 297 -17.80 -2.48 -12.35
N LEU A 298 -19.05 -2.93 -12.26
CA LEU A 298 -19.39 -4.21 -11.64
C LEU A 298 -19.12 -5.35 -12.62
N THR A 299 -18.50 -6.42 -12.10
CA THR A 299 -18.37 -7.71 -12.79
C THR A 299 -19.73 -8.38 -12.98
N ALA A 300 -19.80 -9.42 -13.81
CA ALA A 300 -21.03 -10.18 -14.02
C ALA A 300 -21.60 -10.77 -12.70
N MET A 301 -20.72 -11.26 -11.81
CA MET A 301 -21.13 -11.78 -10.50
C MET A 301 -21.66 -10.67 -9.59
N GLU A 302 -21.04 -9.49 -9.58
CA GLU A 302 -21.52 -8.37 -8.76
C GLU A 302 -22.81 -7.74 -9.30
N LYS A 303 -23.04 -7.79 -10.61
CA LYS A 303 -24.36 -7.47 -11.21
C LYS A 303 -25.43 -8.47 -10.76
N LEU A 304 -25.11 -9.77 -10.69
CA LEU A 304 -26.02 -10.79 -10.13
C LEU A 304 -26.29 -10.57 -8.64
N VAL A 305 -25.29 -10.18 -7.85
CA VAL A 305 -25.47 -9.77 -6.43
C VAL A 305 -26.37 -8.55 -6.33
N ALA A 306 -26.16 -7.50 -7.14
CA ALA A 306 -27.01 -6.32 -7.16
C ALA A 306 -28.47 -6.66 -7.49
N ARG A 307 -28.68 -7.57 -8.45
CA ARG A 307 -30.00 -8.11 -8.80
C ARG A 307 -30.66 -8.85 -7.64
N LYS A 308 -29.93 -9.75 -6.95
CA LYS A 308 -30.42 -10.44 -5.75
C LYS A 308 -30.79 -9.45 -4.64
N VAL A 309 -29.92 -8.51 -4.29
CA VAL A 309 -30.17 -7.49 -3.24
C VAL A 309 -31.42 -6.67 -3.56
N CYS A 310 -31.57 -6.19 -4.81
CA CYS A 310 -32.76 -5.44 -5.24
C CYS A 310 -34.05 -6.24 -5.04
N MET A 311 -34.05 -7.53 -5.44
CA MET A 311 -35.22 -8.41 -5.36
C MET A 311 -35.55 -8.83 -3.92
N ALA A 312 -34.55 -9.30 -3.16
CA ALA A 312 -34.73 -9.84 -1.82
C ALA A 312 -35.22 -8.80 -0.81
N PHE A 313 -34.65 -7.59 -0.84
CA PHE A 313 -35.11 -6.48 -0.02
C PHE A 313 -36.32 -5.74 -0.62
N LYS A 314 -36.76 -6.11 -1.83
CA LYS A 314 -37.86 -5.48 -2.58
C LYS A 314 -37.71 -3.96 -2.69
N GLN A 315 -36.48 -3.49 -2.87
CA GLN A 315 -36.14 -2.07 -2.98
C GLN A 315 -35.68 -1.82 -4.42
N THR A 316 -36.54 -1.27 -5.29
CA THR A 316 -36.17 -0.97 -6.68
C THR A 316 -35.00 0.02 -6.70
N VAL A 317 -35.11 1.10 -5.92
CA VAL A 317 -33.99 1.99 -5.63
C VAL A 317 -33.32 1.50 -4.34
N CYS A 318 -32.14 0.89 -4.44
CA CYS A 318 -31.41 0.38 -3.28
C CYS A 318 -29.92 0.76 -3.33
N GLY A 319 -29.40 1.31 -2.24
CA GLY A 319 -27.97 1.47 -2.00
C GLY A 319 -27.42 0.33 -1.14
N PHE A 320 -26.30 -0.27 -1.53
CA PHE A 320 -25.58 -1.24 -0.70
C PHE A 320 -24.06 -1.12 -0.86
N ASP A 321 -23.33 -1.56 0.17
CA ASP A 321 -21.89 -1.45 0.26
C ASP A 321 -21.23 -2.83 0.07
N LEU A 322 -20.17 -2.84 -0.74
CA LEU A 322 -19.49 -4.04 -1.23
C LEU A 322 -17.97 -3.93 -1.03
N LEU A 323 -17.39 -4.99 -0.47
CA LEU A 323 -15.96 -5.13 -0.18
C LEU A 323 -15.34 -6.13 -1.17
N ARG A 324 -14.46 -5.65 -2.05
CA ARG A 324 -13.63 -6.49 -2.92
C ARG A 324 -12.40 -6.95 -2.14
N ALA A 325 -12.36 -8.22 -1.77
CA ALA A 325 -11.29 -8.81 -0.96
C ALA A 325 -10.98 -10.23 -1.42
N ASN A 326 -9.70 -10.61 -1.44
CA ASN A 326 -9.23 -11.97 -1.78
C ASN A 326 -9.73 -12.55 -3.13
N GLY A 327 -10.14 -11.71 -4.07
CA GLY A 327 -10.72 -12.11 -5.37
C GLY A 327 -12.23 -12.32 -5.37
N HIS A 328 -12.90 -12.13 -4.23
CA HIS A 328 -14.34 -12.21 -4.03
C HIS A 328 -14.94 -10.83 -3.68
N SER A 329 -16.26 -10.72 -3.74
CA SER A 329 -17.02 -9.47 -3.52
C SER A 329 -18.12 -9.69 -2.49
N PHE A 330 -17.92 -9.16 -1.29
CA PHE A 330 -18.78 -9.39 -0.12
C PHE A 330 -19.68 -8.19 0.15
N VAL A 331 -20.98 -8.41 0.41
CA VAL A 331 -21.89 -7.33 0.86
C VAL A 331 -21.72 -7.11 2.35
N CYS A 332 -21.51 -5.86 2.78
CA CYS A 332 -21.23 -5.51 4.18
C CYS A 332 -22.20 -4.50 4.80
N ASP A 333 -23.05 -3.84 4.00
CA ASP A 333 -24.17 -3.03 4.48
C ASP A 333 -25.25 -2.86 3.39
N VAL A 334 -26.52 -2.75 3.78
CA VAL A 334 -27.66 -2.52 2.86
C VAL A 334 -28.48 -1.35 3.41
N ASN A 335 -28.54 -0.24 2.66
CA ASN A 335 -29.04 1.04 3.14
C ASN A 335 -30.51 1.31 2.74
N GLY A 336 -31.12 0.46 1.90
CA GLY A 336 -32.40 0.77 1.27
C GLY A 336 -32.31 1.98 0.34
N PHE A 337 -33.36 2.81 0.29
CA PHE A 337 -33.49 3.89 -0.70
C PHE A 337 -32.32 4.90 -0.68
N SER A 338 -31.56 4.93 -1.77
CA SER A 338 -30.37 5.77 -1.94
C SER A 338 -30.14 6.12 -3.41
N PHE A 339 -29.89 7.40 -3.70
CA PHE A 339 -29.50 7.87 -5.03
C PHE A 339 -28.01 8.25 -5.09
N VAL A 340 -27.40 8.02 -6.25
CA VAL A 340 -26.10 8.58 -6.62
C VAL A 340 -26.19 10.11 -6.63
N LYS A 341 -25.06 10.80 -6.45
CA LYS A 341 -25.00 12.27 -6.41
C LYS A 341 -24.00 12.78 -7.43
N ASN A 342 -24.33 13.91 -8.05
CA ASN A 342 -23.50 14.63 -9.02
C ASN A 342 -23.23 13.89 -10.35
N SER A 343 -24.00 12.84 -10.68
CA SER A 343 -23.92 12.16 -11.98
C SER A 343 -25.19 12.45 -12.78
N MET A 344 -25.07 13.27 -13.84
CA MET A 344 -26.21 13.59 -14.71
C MET A 344 -26.74 12.34 -15.41
N LYS A 345 -25.85 11.52 -16.00
CA LYS A 345 -26.23 10.24 -16.61
C LYS A 345 -27.00 9.35 -15.64
N TYR A 346 -26.64 9.27 -14.35
CA TYR A 346 -27.44 8.51 -13.40
C TYR A 346 -28.84 9.10 -13.21
N TYR A 347 -29.02 10.42 -13.20
CA TYR A 347 -30.35 11.04 -13.13
C TYR A 347 -31.18 10.76 -14.40
N ASP A 348 -30.55 10.81 -15.58
CA ASP A 348 -31.16 10.47 -16.86
C ASP A 348 -31.59 8.98 -16.90
N ASP A 349 -30.66 8.07 -16.62
CA ASP A 349 -30.88 6.62 -16.58
C ASP A 349 -31.94 6.23 -15.52
N CYS A 350 -31.81 6.76 -14.29
CA CYS A 350 -32.73 6.44 -13.19
C CYS A 350 -34.16 6.90 -13.48
N ALA A 351 -34.33 8.10 -14.04
CA ALA A 351 -35.65 8.58 -14.44
C ALA A 351 -36.24 7.75 -15.60
N LYS A 352 -35.44 7.40 -16.63
CA LYS A 352 -35.90 6.56 -17.73
C LYS A 352 -36.32 5.18 -17.26
N VAL A 353 -35.53 4.53 -16.39
CA VAL A 353 -35.87 3.19 -15.85
C VAL A 353 -37.09 3.24 -14.92
N LEU A 354 -37.18 4.21 -14.00
CA LEU A 354 -38.34 4.33 -13.11
C LEU A 354 -39.63 4.64 -13.90
N GLY A 355 -39.57 5.56 -14.86
CA GLY A 355 -40.71 5.88 -15.73
C GLY A 355 -41.16 4.68 -16.55
N ASN A 356 -40.21 3.98 -17.19
CA ASN A 356 -40.51 2.74 -17.93
C ASN A 356 -41.09 1.63 -17.04
N MET A 357 -40.68 1.51 -15.77
CA MET A 357 -41.27 0.56 -14.82
C MET A 357 -42.71 0.93 -14.45
N VAL A 358 -42.99 2.21 -14.18
CA VAL A 358 -44.34 2.72 -13.88
C VAL A 358 -45.27 2.54 -15.09
N MET A 359 -44.83 2.93 -16.28
CA MET A 359 -45.59 2.76 -17.52
C MET A 359 -45.88 1.28 -17.79
N ARG A 360 -44.89 0.39 -17.68
CA ARG A 360 -45.09 -1.05 -17.94
C ARG A 360 -46.18 -1.68 -17.08
N GLU A 361 -46.31 -1.25 -15.82
CA GLU A 361 -47.23 -1.84 -14.85
C GLU A 361 -48.63 -1.19 -14.88
N LEU A 362 -48.70 0.13 -15.11
CA LEU A 362 -49.94 0.91 -15.02
C LEU A 362 -50.55 1.29 -16.37
N ALA A 363 -49.77 1.46 -17.45
CA ALA A 363 -50.32 1.79 -18.78
C ALA A 363 -51.41 0.80 -19.26
N PRO A 364 -51.29 -0.53 -19.06
CA PRO A 364 -52.36 -1.47 -19.42
C PRO A 364 -53.67 -1.26 -18.64
N GLN A 365 -53.59 -0.75 -17.40
CA GLN A 365 -54.74 -0.47 -16.55
C GLN A 365 -55.41 0.86 -16.94
N PHE A 366 -54.60 1.83 -17.37
CA PHE A 366 -55.00 3.16 -17.83
C PHE A 366 -55.32 3.21 -19.33
N HIS A 367 -55.24 2.07 -20.04
CA HIS A 367 -55.46 1.93 -21.49
C HIS A 367 -54.50 2.77 -22.37
N ILE A 368 -53.35 3.15 -21.84
CA ILE A 368 -52.32 3.93 -22.54
C ILE A 368 -51.52 2.99 -23.48
N PRO A 369 -51.35 3.33 -24.78
CA PRO A 369 -50.60 2.50 -25.72
C PRO A 369 -49.09 2.58 -25.47
N TRP A 370 -48.57 1.67 -24.62
CA TRP A 370 -47.15 1.64 -24.26
C TRP A 370 -46.40 0.42 -24.83
N SER A 371 -45.69 0.62 -25.96
CA SER A 371 -44.70 -0.34 -26.45
C SER A 371 -43.36 -0.14 -25.74
N ILE A 372 -42.75 -1.21 -25.24
CA ILE A 372 -41.38 -1.17 -24.67
C ILE A 372 -40.40 -0.69 -25.77
N PRO A 373 -39.63 0.40 -25.55
CA PRO A 373 -38.57 0.78 -26.47
C PRO A 373 -37.47 -0.30 -26.47
N MET A 374 -37.42 -1.12 -27.51
CA MET A 374 -36.30 -2.04 -27.77
C MET A 374 -35.09 -1.28 -28.32
N GLU A 375 -34.58 -0.34 -27.52
CA GLU A 375 -33.29 0.30 -27.77
C GLU A 375 -32.17 -0.71 -27.49
N ALA A 376 -31.61 -1.29 -28.53
CA ALA A 376 -30.24 -1.79 -28.46
C ALA A 376 -29.29 -0.60 -28.17
N GLU A 377 -28.24 -0.81 -27.38
CA GLU A 377 -27.30 0.26 -26.97
C GLU A 377 -26.33 0.69 -28.10
N ASP A 378 -26.88 1.17 -29.22
CA ASP A 378 -26.14 1.86 -30.29
C ASP A 378 -25.80 3.31 -29.89
N ILE A 379 -25.17 3.44 -28.72
CA ILE A 379 -24.47 4.64 -28.26
C ILE A 379 -23.41 4.99 -29.33
N PRO A 380 -23.40 6.20 -29.91
CA PRO A 380 -22.55 6.53 -31.04
C PRO A 380 -21.06 6.27 -30.74
N ILE A 381 -20.38 5.64 -31.70
CA ILE A 381 -18.96 5.31 -31.59
C ILE A 381 -18.14 6.59 -31.82
N VAL A 382 -17.78 7.27 -30.75
CA VAL A 382 -16.74 8.31 -30.78
C VAL A 382 -15.39 7.60 -30.94
N PRO A 383 -14.57 7.93 -31.96
CA PRO A 383 -13.25 7.32 -32.12
C PRO A 383 -12.34 7.66 -30.94
N THR A 384 -11.93 6.65 -30.17
CA THR A 384 -10.80 6.80 -29.24
C THR A 384 -9.51 6.98 -30.02
N THR A 385 -8.74 8.03 -29.73
CA THR A 385 -7.39 8.26 -30.26
C THR A 385 -6.37 7.29 -29.67
N SER A 386 -6.57 6.00 -29.92
CA SER A 386 -5.56 4.96 -29.70
C SER A 386 -4.46 5.13 -30.74
N GLY A 387 -3.28 5.58 -30.32
CA GLY A 387 -2.15 5.79 -31.21
C GLY A 387 -0.85 6.12 -30.46
N THR A 388 0.26 5.67 -31.06
CA THR A 388 1.66 6.09 -30.87
C THR A 388 2.31 6.05 -29.47
N MET A 389 1.60 5.83 -28.36
CA MET A 389 2.19 5.77 -27.01
C MET A 389 2.13 4.37 -26.39
N MET A 390 3.23 3.91 -25.80
CA MET A 390 3.29 2.66 -25.03
C MET A 390 2.55 2.80 -23.69
N GLU A 391 1.73 1.82 -23.32
CA GLU A 391 1.01 1.82 -22.04
C GLU A 391 1.82 1.12 -20.94
N LEU A 392 2.06 1.81 -19.82
CA LEU A 392 2.60 1.19 -18.60
C LEU A 392 1.65 0.09 -18.10
N ARG A 393 2.13 -1.17 -18.06
CA ARG A 393 1.39 -2.37 -17.64
C ARG A 393 1.81 -2.90 -16.28
N CYS A 394 3.09 -2.88 -15.93
CA CYS A 394 3.56 -3.33 -14.61
C CYS A 394 4.62 -2.41 -14.01
N VAL A 395 4.58 -2.23 -12.69
CA VAL A 395 5.66 -1.62 -11.89
C VAL A 395 6.00 -2.59 -10.76
N ILE A 396 7.22 -3.12 -10.77
CA ILE A 396 7.75 -3.97 -9.71
C ILE A 396 8.87 -3.21 -9.02
N ALA A 397 8.85 -3.11 -7.69
CA ALA A 397 9.91 -2.47 -6.93
C ALA A 397 10.34 -3.29 -5.72
N VAL A 398 11.64 -3.39 -5.50
CA VAL A 398 12.26 -3.99 -4.31
C VAL A 398 12.94 -2.87 -3.53
N ILE A 399 12.57 -2.69 -2.26
CA ILE A 399 12.88 -1.48 -1.49
C ILE A 399 13.47 -1.87 -0.12
N ARG A 400 14.64 -1.34 0.24
CA ARG A 400 15.23 -1.50 1.58
C ARG A 400 14.41 -0.71 2.61
N HIS A 401 14.26 -1.21 3.83
CA HIS A 401 13.61 -0.46 4.91
C HIS A 401 14.25 0.93 5.17
N GLY A 402 13.48 1.82 5.78
CA GLY A 402 13.93 3.15 6.19
C GLY A 402 14.89 3.14 7.38
N ASP A 403 15.30 4.34 7.79
CA ASP A 403 16.18 4.56 8.95
C ASP A 403 15.63 3.96 10.26
N ARG A 404 16.55 3.43 11.08
CA ARG A 404 16.23 2.58 12.23
C ARG A 404 17.29 2.69 13.33
N THR A 405 16.86 2.49 14.58
CA THR A 405 17.78 2.48 15.74
C THR A 405 18.78 1.31 15.67
N PRO A 406 19.99 1.41 16.26
CA PRO A 406 20.96 0.31 16.28
C PRO A 406 20.40 -0.94 16.98
N LYS A 407 20.59 -2.12 16.38
CA LYS A 407 20.01 -3.39 16.86
C LYS A 407 20.89 -4.05 17.92
N GLN A 408 20.46 -4.02 19.17
CA GLN A 408 21.23 -4.49 20.32
C GLN A 408 20.86 -5.93 20.74
N LYS A 409 21.79 -6.61 21.42
CA LYS A 409 21.66 -8.02 21.84
C LYS A 409 22.45 -8.30 23.12
N MET A 410 21.77 -8.72 24.18
CA MET A 410 22.38 -9.22 25.44
C MET A 410 22.32 -10.74 25.47
N LYS A 411 23.30 -11.38 26.14
CA LYS A 411 23.29 -12.81 26.47
C LYS A 411 23.63 -13.04 27.95
N MET A 412 22.86 -13.86 28.63
CA MET A 412 23.20 -14.38 29.97
C MET A 412 22.73 -15.82 30.16
N GLU A 413 23.48 -16.57 30.96
CA GLU A 413 23.09 -17.91 31.42
C GLU A 413 22.33 -17.79 32.74
N VAL A 414 21.06 -18.21 32.72
CA VAL A 414 20.18 -18.25 33.89
C VAL A 414 19.99 -19.69 34.35
N ARG A 415 19.98 -19.88 35.68
CA ARG A 415 19.80 -21.16 36.37
C ARG A 415 18.70 -21.12 37.45
N ASN A 416 18.04 -19.96 37.63
CA ASN A 416 16.98 -19.78 38.62
C ASN A 416 15.67 -20.42 38.10
N ALA A 417 14.93 -21.07 39.02
CA ALA A 417 13.71 -21.83 38.72
C ALA A 417 12.65 -21.03 37.95
N LEU A 418 12.44 -19.75 38.27
CA LEU A 418 11.41 -18.92 37.65
C LEU A 418 11.55 -18.83 36.11
N PHE A 419 12.78 -18.89 35.60
CA PHE A 419 13.02 -18.93 34.15
C PHE A 419 12.78 -20.30 33.50
N PHE A 420 12.86 -21.40 34.27
CA PHE A 420 12.47 -22.73 33.83
C PHE A 420 10.96 -22.93 33.89
N ASP A 421 10.29 -22.42 34.92
CA ASP A 421 8.83 -22.46 35.05
C ASP A 421 8.18 -21.73 33.85
N LEU A 422 8.65 -20.52 33.55
CA LEU A 422 8.27 -19.76 32.35
C LEU A 422 8.63 -20.49 31.02
N PHE A 423 9.71 -21.27 31.01
CA PHE A 423 10.10 -22.06 29.84
C PHE A 423 9.19 -23.28 29.64
N GLU A 424 8.64 -23.85 30.71
CA GLU A 424 7.68 -24.95 30.67
C GLU A 424 6.28 -24.48 30.30
N GLU A 425 5.78 -23.39 30.89
CA GLU A 425 4.45 -22.82 30.64
C GLU A 425 4.21 -22.57 29.14
N TYR A 426 5.13 -21.86 28.48
CA TYR A 426 5.06 -21.61 27.04
C TYR A 426 5.63 -22.75 26.17
N GLY A 427 5.83 -23.95 26.75
CA GLY A 427 6.12 -25.19 26.02
C GLY A 427 7.52 -25.28 25.38
N GLY A 428 8.50 -24.53 25.88
CA GLY A 428 9.85 -24.41 25.32
C GLY A 428 10.61 -25.74 25.17
N TYR A 429 10.34 -26.73 26.02
CA TYR A 429 10.91 -28.08 25.91
C TYR A 429 10.55 -28.80 24.60
N LYS A 430 9.43 -28.44 23.93
CA LYS A 430 9.03 -29.05 22.65
C LYS A 430 10.00 -28.76 21.49
N THR A 431 10.76 -27.67 21.58
CA THR A 431 11.67 -27.18 20.53
C THR A 431 13.11 -26.92 21.01
N GLY A 432 13.35 -26.99 22.32
CA GLY A 432 14.57 -26.50 22.97
C GLY A 432 14.79 -24.98 22.89
N LYS A 433 13.87 -24.22 22.26
CA LYS A 433 14.03 -22.80 21.91
C LYS A 433 12.68 -22.07 22.02
N LEU A 434 12.49 -21.32 23.11
CA LEU A 434 11.30 -20.49 23.33
C LEU A 434 11.56 -19.05 22.87
N LYS A 435 10.61 -18.48 22.11
CA LYS A 435 10.69 -17.14 21.50
C LYS A 435 9.56 -16.27 22.04
N LEU A 436 9.82 -15.49 23.09
CA LEU A 436 8.86 -14.59 23.72
C LEU A 436 8.80 -13.24 22.99
N LYS A 437 7.59 -12.73 22.73
CA LYS A 437 7.33 -11.51 21.96
C LYS A 437 6.17 -10.65 22.49
N THR A 438 5.13 -11.23 23.09
CA THR A 438 3.90 -10.48 23.43
C THR A 438 4.11 -9.60 24.67
N PRO A 439 3.38 -8.48 24.83
CA PRO A 439 3.35 -7.68 26.06
C PRO A 439 3.29 -8.51 27.36
N LYS A 440 2.35 -9.48 27.48
CA LYS A 440 2.23 -10.37 28.65
C LYS A 440 3.54 -11.12 28.96
N GLN A 441 4.06 -11.84 27.97
CA GLN A 441 5.33 -12.58 28.06
C GLN A 441 6.54 -11.72 28.43
N LEU A 442 6.60 -10.46 27.95
CA LEU A 442 7.69 -9.55 28.27
C LEU A 442 7.54 -8.94 29.67
N GLN A 443 6.31 -8.73 30.13
CA GLN A 443 6.00 -8.32 31.50
C GLN A 443 6.41 -9.40 32.51
N GLU A 444 6.11 -10.67 32.24
CA GLU A 444 6.51 -11.80 33.10
C GLU A 444 8.03 -11.91 33.24
N VAL A 445 8.79 -11.74 32.16
CA VAL A 445 10.27 -11.68 32.21
C VAL A 445 10.77 -10.47 33.00
N LEU A 446 10.10 -9.33 32.90
CA LEU A 446 10.43 -8.12 33.66
C LEU A 446 10.18 -8.31 35.16
N ASP A 447 9.07 -8.93 35.55
CA ASP A 447 8.74 -9.12 36.97
C ASP A 447 9.63 -10.17 37.64
N ILE A 448 10.03 -11.23 36.91
CA ILE A 448 11.11 -12.13 37.36
C ILE A 448 12.42 -11.34 37.55
N ALA A 449 12.79 -10.45 36.62
CA ALA A 449 13.99 -9.63 36.75
C ALA A 449 13.92 -8.67 37.94
N ARG A 450 12.75 -8.08 38.22
CA ARG A 450 12.50 -7.21 39.38
C ARG A 450 12.60 -7.99 40.70
N GLN A 451 12.01 -9.18 40.78
CA GLN A 451 12.08 -10.04 41.97
C GLN A 451 13.53 -10.39 42.30
N LEU A 452 14.30 -10.89 41.33
CA LEU A 452 15.70 -11.27 41.52
C LEU A 452 16.58 -10.09 41.94
N LEU A 453 16.30 -8.87 41.46
CA LEU A 453 16.98 -7.64 41.89
C LEU A 453 16.60 -7.18 43.30
N ALA A 454 15.42 -7.55 43.81
CA ALA A 454 15.01 -7.27 45.19
C ALA A 454 15.61 -8.28 46.18
N GLU A 455 15.61 -9.57 45.82
CA GLU A 455 16.22 -10.66 46.61
C GLU A 455 17.74 -10.47 46.78
N LEU A 456 18.41 -9.98 45.73
CA LEU A 456 19.82 -9.52 45.74
C LEU A 456 20.15 -8.47 46.82
N GLY A 457 19.14 -7.77 47.36
CA GLY A 457 19.32 -6.80 48.44
C GLY A 457 19.35 -7.41 49.85
N GLN A 458 19.08 -8.72 49.98
CA GLN A 458 18.86 -9.37 51.28
C GLN A 458 19.81 -10.55 51.56
N HIS A 459 20.38 -11.18 50.53
CA HIS A 459 21.30 -12.31 50.68
C HIS A 459 22.60 -12.11 49.89
N ASN A 460 23.75 -12.25 50.57
CA ASN A 460 25.08 -12.20 49.95
C ASN A 460 25.40 -13.53 49.24
N ASP A 461 24.92 -13.69 48.00
CA ASP A 461 25.14 -14.90 47.19
C ASP A 461 26.01 -14.59 45.96
N CYS A 462 27.26 -15.06 45.97
CA CYS A 462 28.33 -14.56 45.11
C CYS A 462 28.15 -14.83 43.61
N GLU A 463 27.40 -15.87 43.20
CA GLU A 463 27.11 -16.11 41.76
C GLU A 463 26.15 -15.08 41.15
N ILE A 464 25.37 -14.36 41.98
CA ILE A 464 24.32 -13.46 41.51
C ILE A 464 24.86 -12.03 41.34
N GLU A 465 25.88 -11.64 42.11
CA GLU A 465 26.48 -10.29 42.06
C GLU A 465 27.11 -9.96 40.70
N GLU A 466 27.81 -10.90 40.05
CA GLU A 466 28.28 -10.73 38.66
C GLU A 466 27.13 -10.53 37.64
N LYS A 467 25.96 -11.11 37.92
CA LYS A 467 24.79 -11.09 37.02
C LYS A 467 23.90 -9.87 37.25
N LYS A 468 24.04 -9.18 38.38
CA LYS A 468 23.28 -7.97 38.74
C LYS A 468 23.23 -6.94 37.61
N SER A 469 24.38 -6.58 37.03
CA SER A 469 24.46 -5.62 35.92
C SER A 469 23.67 -6.02 34.66
N LYS A 470 23.49 -7.33 34.42
CA LYS A 470 22.68 -7.85 33.30
C LYS A 470 21.19 -7.95 33.64
N LEU A 471 20.86 -8.20 34.90
CA LEU A 471 19.47 -8.12 35.40
C LEU A 471 19.00 -6.66 35.41
N GLU A 472 19.86 -5.72 35.81
CA GLU A 472 19.62 -4.27 35.69
C GLU A 472 19.44 -3.87 34.23
N GLN A 473 20.30 -4.33 33.30
CA GLN A 473 20.09 -4.08 31.86
C GLN A 473 18.79 -4.71 31.33
N LEU A 474 18.41 -5.92 31.77
CA LEU A 474 17.13 -6.56 31.40
C LEU A 474 15.94 -5.73 31.88
N LYS A 475 15.98 -5.31 33.16
CA LYS A 475 14.98 -4.43 33.77
C LYS A 475 14.88 -3.12 33.01
N THR A 476 15.96 -2.33 32.92
CA THR A 476 15.95 -1.01 32.28
C THR A 476 15.47 -1.06 30.83
N VAL A 477 15.94 -2.03 30.03
CA VAL A 477 15.49 -2.15 28.63
C VAL A 477 13.98 -2.39 28.57
N LEU A 478 13.43 -3.32 29.36
CA LEU A 478 11.98 -3.60 29.35
C LEU A 478 11.16 -2.44 29.95
N GLU A 479 11.61 -1.85 31.06
CA GLU A 479 10.89 -0.77 31.76
C GLU A 479 10.74 0.53 30.97
N MET A 480 11.65 0.82 30.02
CA MET A 480 11.57 2.04 29.20
C MET A 480 10.30 2.16 28.35
N GLU A 481 9.55 1.08 28.10
CA GLU A 481 8.19 1.19 27.54
C GLU A 481 7.15 1.47 28.64
N SER A 482 7.27 0.82 29.80
CA SER A 482 6.29 0.91 30.89
C SER A 482 6.14 2.33 31.47
N SER A 483 7.17 3.18 31.35
CA SER A 483 7.17 4.56 31.85
C SER A 483 6.82 5.63 30.81
N LEU A 484 6.57 5.28 29.53
CA LEU A 484 6.21 6.26 28.49
C LEU A 484 4.69 6.49 28.37
N ASN A 485 3.86 5.62 28.97
CA ASN A 485 2.41 5.72 28.98
C ASN A 485 1.89 6.37 30.29
N ASP A 486 2.35 7.60 30.57
CA ASP A 486 2.17 8.32 31.84
C ASP A 486 0.73 8.84 32.11
N ASN A 487 -0.29 8.06 31.72
CA ASN A 487 -1.71 8.28 32.03
C ASN A 487 -2.61 7.01 31.93
N GLN A 488 -2.07 5.83 31.60
CA GLN A 488 -2.87 4.58 31.63
C GLN A 488 -2.00 3.32 31.81
N TYR A 489 -2.54 2.33 32.53
CA TYR A 489 -1.81 1.12 32.92
C TYR A 489 -1.36 0.28 31.72
N GLY A 490 -0.05 0.04 31.63
CA GLY A 490 0.56 -1.15 31.03
C GLY A 490 0.18 -1.49 29.58
N HIS A 491 0.90 -0.92 28.61
CA HIS A 491 1.00 -1.46 27.24
C HIS A 491 2.47 -1.40 26.77
N PHE A 492 3.00 -2.53 26.29
CA PHE A 492 4.25 -2.57 25.53
C PHE A 492 3.94 -2.26 24.06
N SER A 493 4.20 -1.02 23.63
CA SER A 493 4.07 -0.55 22.24
C SER A 493 5.28 -0.89 21.35
N GLY A 494 5.85 -2.10 21.47
CA GLY A 494 7.22 -2.41 21.03
C GLY A 494 7.41 -3.71 20.23
N ILE A 495 6.92 -3.74 18.98
CA ILE A 495 7.00 -4.90 18.05
C ILE A 495 8.41 -5.53 17.90
N ASN A 496 9.49 -4.77 18.14
CA ASN A 496 10.86 -5.17 17.84
C ASN A 496 11.63 -5.77 19.04
N ARG A 497 11.06 -5.79 20.25
CA ARG A 497 11.69 -6.43 21.41
C ARG A 497 11.40 -7.93 21.44
N LYS A 498 12.40 -8.72 21.83
CA LYS A 498 12.28 -10.19 21.88
C LYS A 498 13.20 -10.77 22.94
N VAL A 499 12.65 -11.62 23.81
CA VAL A 499 13.43 -12.53 24.65
C VAL A 499 13.44 -13.90 23.98
N GLN A 500 14.61 -14.53 23.87
CA GLN A 500 14.72 -15.93 23.47
C GLN A 500 15.41 -16.72 24.58
N LEU A 501 14.75 -17.75 25.09
CA LEU A 501 15.32 -18.75 25.96
C LEU A 501 15.75 -19.96 25.10
N THR A 502 16.88 -20.56 25.39
CA THR A 502 17.38 -21.76 24.70
C THR A 502 17.97 -22.71 25.73
N TYR A 503 17.47 -23.94 25.76
CA TYR A 503 17.86 -24.96 26.74
C TYR A 503 19.26 -25.49 26.45
N LEU A 504 20.11 -25.50 27.47
CA LEU A 504 21.46 -26.04 27.45
C LEU A 504 21.53 -27.18 28.49
N PRO A 505 21.43 -28.46 28.06
CA PRO A 505 21.39 -29.59 28.99
C PRO A 505 22.63 -29.70 29.90
N ASN A 506 23.78 -29.22 29.43
CA ASN A 506 25.08 -29.29 30.11
C ASN A 506 25.65 -27.90 30.50
N GLY A 507 24.85 -26.82 30.38
CA GLY A 507 25.33 -25.44 30.58
C GLY A 507 26.18 -24.88 29.41
N GLN A 508 26.91 -23.79 29.65
CA GLN A 508 27.94 -23.31 28.71
C GLN A 508 29.33 -23.87 29.05
N PRO A 509 30.11 -24.38 28.07
CA PRO A 509 31.49 -24.77 28.30
C PRO A 509 32.34 -23.54 28.65
N LYS A 510 32.88 -23.50 29.87
CA LYS A 510 33.76 -22.41 30.33
C LYS A 510 35.06 -22.39 29.52
N ALA A 511 35.27 -21.33 28.74
CA ALA A 511 36.54 -21.12 28.04
C ALA A 511 37.64 -20.66 29.02
N SER A 512 38.60 -21.55 29.26
CA SER A 512 39.88 -21.37 29.98
C SER A 512 39.79 -20.88 31.44
N SER A 513 39.77 -21.83 32.36
CA SER A 513 40.48 -21.74 33.64
C SER A 513 40.97 -23.15 34.01
N GLU A 514 42.29 -23.38 34.03
CA GLU A 514 42.87 -24.63 34.51
C GLU A 514 42.95 -24.59 36.05
N GLU A 515 41.85 -24.91 36.74
CA GLU A 515 41.84 -25.42 38.13
C GLU A 515 40.41 -25.85 38.55
N GLU A 516 40.34 -26.75 39.53
CA GLU A 516 39.15 -27.36 40.15
C GLU A 516 38.17 -28.16 39.25
N ASP A 517 38.43 -29.47 39.20
CA ASP A 517 37.50 -30.52 38.80
C ASP A 517 36.31 -30.66 39.80
N SER A 518 35.25 -31.38 39.41
CA SER A 518 34.13 -31.88 40.23
C SER A 518 32.88 -31.00 40.53
N GLN A 519 32.68 -29.84 39.88
CA GLN A 519 31.32 -29.28 39.76
C GLN A 519 30.55 -29.93 38.60
N LYS A 520 29.37 -30.49 38.89
CA LYS A 520 28.50 -31.11 37.88
C LYS A 520 27.99 -30.08 36.87
N GLU A 521 27.97 -30.47 35.60
CA GLU A 521 27.24 -29.76 34.54
C GLU A 521 25.75 -29.72 34.89
N SER A 522 25.28 -28.56 35.35
CA SER A 522 23.87 -28.31 35.65
C SER A 522 23.16 -27.75 34.42
N PRO A 523 21.92 -28.16 34.13
CA PRO A 523 21.17 -27.62 33.01
C PRO A 523 20.92 -26.13 33.22
N SER A 524 20.97 -25.36 32.13
CA SER A 524 20.77 -23.91 32.18
C SER A 524 19.98 -23.41 30.98
N LEU A 525 19.48 -22.18 31.07
CA LEU A 525 18.84 -21.49 29.95
C LEU A 525 19.73 -20.34 29.48
N LEU A 526 20.03 -20.29 28.18
CA LEU A 526 20.63 -19.12 27.56
C LEU A 526 19.53 -18.11 27.25
N LEU A 527 19.44 -17.05 28.06
CA LEU A 527 18.57 -15.91 27.83
C LEU A 527 19.25 -14.92 26.87
N VAL A 528 18.58 -14.65 25.76
CA VAL A 528 19.00 -13.68 24.73
C VAL A 528 17.93 -12.61 24.56
N LEU A 529 18.14 -11.45 25.19
CA LEU A 529 17.32 -10.25 24.95
C LEU A 529 17.82 -9.55 23.68
N LYS A 530 16.90 -9.15 22.80
CA LYS A 530 17.16 -8.29 21.63
C LYS A 530 16.20 -7.09 21.67
N TRP A 531 16.74 -5.90 21.38
CA TRP A 531 16.02 -4.64 21.37
C TRP A 531 16.65 -3.67 20.35
N GLY A 532 15.97 -2.56 20.05
CA GLY A 532 16.36 -1.67 18.96
C GLY A 532 16.20 -2.32 17.58
N GLY A 533 16.64 -1.64 16.53
CA GLY A 533 16.20 -1.97 15.17
C GLY A 533 14.77 -1.52 14.91
N GLU A 534 14.30 -0.49 15.62
CA GLU A 534 12.98 0.12 15.45
C GLU A 534 13.05 1.21 14.37
N LEU A 535 12.02 1.31 13.52
CA LEU A 535 11.93 2.36 12.50
C LEU A 535 11.79 3.72 13.17
N THR A 536 12.75 4.63 12.93
CA THR A 536 12.76 5.96 13.55
C THR A 536 11.66 6.86 12.99
N PRO A 537 11.34 7.98 13.65
CA PRO A 537 10.55 9.05 13.04
C PRO A 537 11.12 9.52 11.70
N ALA A 538 12.44 9.60 11.55
CA ALA A 538 13.09 9.93 10.28
C ALA A 538 12.85 8.85 9.20
N GLY A 539 12.95 7.57 9.54
CA GLY A 539 12.66 6.44 8.65
C GLY A 539 11.20 6.39 8.19
N ARG A 540 10.26 6.81 9.04
CA ARG A 540 8.83 6.98 8.63
C ARG A 540 8.69 8.10 7.59
N VAL A 541 9.35 9.24 7.77
CA VAL A 541 9.31 10.35 6.81
C VAL A 541 9.96 9.94 5.48
N GLN A 542 11.17 9.38 5.51
CA GLN A 542 11.86 8.85 4.30
C GLN A 542 10.96 7.92 3.47
N ALA A 543 10.23 7.02 4.14
CA ALA A 543 9.31 6.11 3.48
C ALA A 543 8.09 6.83 2.86
N GLU A 544 7.47 7.76 3.59
CA GLU A 544 6.33 8.53 3.08
C GLU A 544 6.73 9.44 1.91
N GLU A 545 7.91 10.06 1.98
CA GLU A 545 8.44 10.89 0.90
C GLU A 545 8.78 10.09 -0.35
N LEU A 546 9.35 8.88 -0.20
CA LEU A 546 9.56 8.00 -1.34
C LEU A 546 8.25 7.52 -1.95
N GLY A 547 7.26 7.14 -1.13
CA GLY A 547 5.92 6.79 -1.61
C GLY A 547 5.28 7.94 -2.39
N ARG A 548 5.43 9.18 -1.88
CA ARG A 548 4.99 10.42 -2.52
C ARG A 548 5.66 10.65 -3.88
N ALA A 549 6.97 10.37 -4.00
CA ALA A 549 7.72 10.46 -5.24
C ALA A 549 7.32 9.37 -6.26
N PHE A 550 7.11 8.13 -5.80
CA PHE A 550 6.69 7.00 -6.64
C PHE A 550 5.39 7.26 -7.42
N ARG A 551 4.50 8.11 -6.90
CA ARG A 551 3.27 8.52 -7.61
C ARG A 551 3.56 9.16 -8.97
N CYS A 552 4.68 9.87 -9.10
CA CYS A 552 5.06 10.57 -10.32
C CYS A 552 5.53 9.65 -11.46
N MET A 553 5.85 8.36 -11.18
CA MET A 553 6.17 7.39 -12.23
C MET A 553 4.94 6.95 -13.06
N TYR A 554 3.72 7.25 -12.59
CA TYR A 554 2.47 6.89 -13.26
C TYR A 554 1.91 8.12 -14.00
N PRO A 555 1.86 8.11 -15.34
CA PRO A 555 1.40 9.27 -16.11
C PRO A 555 0.01 9.78 -15.68
N GLY A 556 -0.02 11.03 -15.22
CA GLY A 556 -1.23 11.85 -15.20
C GLY A 556 -1.51 12.39 -16.61
N GLY A 557 -2.73 12.86 -16.87
CA GLY A 557 -3.10 13.43 -18.18
C GLY A 557 -2.58 14.85 -18.40
N GLN A 558 -1.29 15.10 -18.15
CA GLN A 558 -0.69 16.44 -18.13
C GLN A 558 -0.18 16.88 -19.51
N ASP A 559 0.18 15.93 -20.38
CA ASP A 559 0.77 16.19 -21.70
C ASP A 559 -0.18 16.90 -22.70
N ASN A 560 -1.50 16.75 -22.50
CA ASN A 560 -2.53 17.35 -23.36
C ASN A 560 -2.56 18.90 -23.35
N ARG A 561 -1.80 19.58 -22.48
CA ARG A 561 -1.70 21.05 -22.50
C ARG A 561 -0.94 21.64 -23.69
N ILE A 562 -0.24 20.83 -24.48
CA ILE A 562 0.63 21.31 -25.58
C ILE A 562 0.01 21.08 -26.98
N SER A 563 -0.97 20.17 -27.11
CA SER A 563 -1.40 19.65 -28.44
C SER A 563 -2.79 20.10 -28.93
N LEU A 564 -3.58 20.85 -28.15
CA LEU A 564 -4.79 21.52 -28.64
C LEU A 564 -4.85 22.97 -28.16
N GLY A 565 -5.07 23.90 -29.10
CA GLY A 565 -5.21 25.34 -28.85
C GLY A 565 -6.57 25.72 -28.26
N CYS A 566 -6.91 25.21 -27.08
CA CYS A 566 -8.14 25.55 -26.37
C CYS A 566 -7.93 26.75 -25.44
N GLU A 567 -8.41 27.94 -25.83
CA GLU A 567 -8.22 29.20 -25.08
C GLU A 567 -9.15 29.36 -23.84
N SER A 568 -9.97 28.35 -23.51
CA SER A 568 -10.96 28.39 -22.43
C SER A 568 -10.54 27.54 -21.21
N PRO A 569 -10.20 28.13 -20.04
CA PRO A 569 -9.70 27.38 -18.88
C PRO A 569 -10.73 26.55 -18.09
N THR A 570 -11.99 26.43 -18.54
CA THR A 570 -13.14 26.15 -17.66
C THR A 570 -13.71 24.73 -17.67
N ASP A 571 -13.32 23.85 -18.59
CA ASP A 571 -13.89 22.47 -18.70
C ASP A 571 -12.85 21.34 -18.50
N CYS A 572 -11.59 21.66 -18.24
CA CYS A 572 -10.54 20.67 -17.92
C CYS A 572 -10.37 20.53 -16.41
N GLY A 573 -11.10 19.59 -15.80
CA GLY A 573 -11.22 19.43 -14.34
C GLY A 573 -9.90 19.38 -13.54
N ASP A 574 -9.97 19.88 -12.29
CA ASP A 574 -8.87 20.40 -11.46
C ASP A 574 -7.68 19.46 -11.14
N TYR A 575 -7.72 18.20 -11.56
CA TYR A 575 -6.65 17.23 -11.33
C TYR A 575 -5.44 17.35 -12.27
N ALA A 576 -5.52 18.17 -13.33
CA ALA A 576 -4.41 18.36 -14.26
C ALA A 576 -3.19 19.09 -13.64
N GLY A 577 -3.34 19.75 -12.47
CA GLY A 577 -2.28 20.55 -11.86
C GLY A 577 -1.29 19.80 -10.95
N PHE A 578 -1.64 18.62 -10.42
CA PHE A 578 -0.90 17.99 -9.33
C PHE A 578 -0.08 16.76 -9.76
N PRO A 579 1.24 16.69 -9.47
CA PRO A 579 2.06 15.53 -9.76
C PRO A 579 1.56 14.24 -9.11
N GLY A 580 1.49 13.16 -9.90
CA GLY A 580 1.13 11.82 -9.44
C GLY A 580 -0.35 11.50 -9.29
N CYS A 581 -1.26 12.43 -9.63
CA CYS A 581 -2.71 12.16 -9.59
C CYS A 581 -3.19 11.05 -10.56
N GLY A 582 -2.36 10.67 -11.54
CA GLY A 582 -2.60 9.49 -12.40
C GLY A 582 -2.76 8.20 -11.59
N LEU A 583 -1.88 7.96 -10.61
CA LEU A 583 -1.90 6.76 -9.77
C LEU A 583 -3.17 6.67 -8.92
N LEU A 584 -3.51 7.74 -8.20
CA LEU A 584 -4.67 7.78 -7.30
C LEU A 584 -5.97 7.51 -8.07
N ARG A 585 -6.12 8.10 -9.27
CA ARG A 585 -7.27 7.84 -10.16
C ARG A 585 -7.31 6.40 -10.69
N LEU A 586 -6.16 5.80 -11.01
CA LEU A 586 -6.11 4.40 -11.45
C LEU A 586 -6.49 3.44 -10.31
N HIS A 587 -5.98 3.68 -9.11
CA HIS A 587 -6.25 2.87 -7.91
C HIS A 587 -7.74 2.89 -7.56
N SER A 588 -8.31 4.07 -7.36
CA SER A 588 -9.71 4.22 -6.98
C SER A 588 -10.70 3.89 -8.10
N THR A 589 -10.27 3.73 -9.36
CA THR A 589 -11.11 3.14 -10.44
C THR A 589 -10.96 1.62 -10.58
N TYR A 590 -10.31 0.94 -9.62
CA TYR A 590 -10.02 -0.51 -9.67
C TYR A 590 -9.23 -0.96 -10.92
N ARG A 591 -8.46 -0.04 -11.53
CA ARG A 591 -7.58 -0.31 -12.70
C ARG A 591 -6.11 -0.37 -12.32
N HIS A 592 -5.81 -0.39 -11.03
CA HIS A 592 -4.46 -0.55 -10.51
C HIS A 592 -4.44 -1.62 -9.42
N ASP A 593 -3.95 -2.80 -9.81
CA ASP A 593 -3.74 -3.98 -8.97
C ASP A 593 -2.49 -3.76 -8.11
N LEU A 594 -2.67 -3.14 -6.95
CA LEU A 594 -1.62 -2.87 -5.98
C LEU A 594 -1.50 -4.02 -4.98
N LYS A 595 -0.32 -4.65 -4.90
CA LYS A 595 -0.01 -5.59 -3.80
C LYS A 595 1.34 -5.24 -3.20
N ILE A 596 1.33 -4.93 -1.90
CA ILE A 596 2.51 -4.58 -1.10
C ILE A 596 2.85 -5.76 -0.19
N TYR A 597 4.09 -6.20 -0.24
CA TYR A 597 4.62 -7.30 0.55
C TYR A 597 5.77 -6.79 1.43
N ALA A 598 5.85 -7.30 2.66
CA ALA A 598 6.94 -7.00 3.58
C ALA A 598 7.47 -8.28 4.24
N SER A 599 8.77 -8.30 4.51
CA SER A 599 9.37 -9.24 5.48
C SER A 599 8.74 -9.05 6.87
N ASP A 600 8.67 -10.13 7.65
CA ASP A 600 8.11 -10.15 9.03
C ASP A 600 8.94 -9.37 10.08
N GLU A 601 10.01 -8.67 9.68
CA GLU A 601 10.70 -7.71 10.55
C GLU A 601 9.88 -6.41 10.69
N GLY A 602 9.45 -6.08 11.91
CA GLY A 602 8.53 -4.95 12.18
C GLY A 602 8.94 -3.59 11.60
N ARG A 603 10.24 -3.27 11.55
CA ARG A 603 10.73 -2.04 10.88
C ARG A 603 10.48 -2.03 9.35
N VAL A 604 10.50 -3.20 8.71
CA VAL A 604 10.24 -3.38 7.27
C VAL A 604 8.74 -3.22 7.01
N GLN A 605 7.91 -3.88 7.82
CA GLN A 605 6.45 -3.72 7.81
C GLN A 605 6.02 -2.26 8.00
N MET A 606 6.59 -1.55 8.99
CA MET A 606 6.30 -0.14 9.24
C MET A 606 6.84 0.78 8.13
N THR A 607 7.94 0.41 7.45
CA THR A 607 8.39 1.13 6.24
C THR A 607 7.35 0.98 5.12
N ALA A 608 6.86 -0.24 4.88
CA ALA A 608 5.86 -0.52 3.86
C ALA A 608 4.55 0.26 4.11
N ALA A 609 4.09 0.34 5.35
CA ALA A 609 2.91 1.13 5.74
C ALA A 609 3.13 2.64 5.57
N ALA A 610 4.28 3.18 5.99
CA ALA A 610 4.61 4.60 5.81
C ALA A 610 4.80 4.96 4.33
N PHE A 611 5.34 4.06 3.52
CA PHE A 611 5.40 4.22 2.07
C PHE A 611 4.00 4.17 1.44
N ALA A 612 3.14 3.22 1.82
CA ALA A 612 1.77 3.12 1.33
C ALA A 612 0.97 4.40 1.62
N LYS A 613 1.17 4.97 2.82
CA LYS A 613 0.65 6.29 3.21
C LYS A 613 1.06 7.39 2.22
N GLY A 614 2.34 7.49 1.88
CA GLY A 614 2.84 8.44 0.87
C GLY A 614 2.31 8.18 -0.55
N LEU A 615 2.31 6.92 -0.96
CA LEU A 615 1.89 6.44 -2.28
C LEU A 615 0.41 6.72 -2.56
N LEU A 616 -0.45 6.57 -1.55
CA LEU A 616 -1.90 6.71 -1.67
C LEU A 616 -2.44 8.01 -1.04
N ALA A 617 -1.55 8.93 -0.63
CA ALA A 617 -1.89 10.21 -0.01
C ALA A 617 -2.79 10.08 1.24
N LEU A 618 -2.52 9.06 2.05
CA LEU A 618 -3.24 8.79 3.29
C LEU A 618 -2.72 9.68 4.44
N GLU A 619 -3.58 9.97 5.41
CA GLU A 619 -3.22 10.60 6.68
C GLU A 619 -3.26 9.56 7.82
N GLY A 620 -3.36 10.00 9.07
CA GLY A 620 -3.56 9.11 10.22
C GLY A 620 -2.37 8.24 10.59
N GLU A 621 -2.64 7.24 11.41
CA GLU A 621 -1.66 6.29 11.95
C GLU A 621 -1.29 5.17 10.97
N LEU A 622 -0.14 4.55 11.20
CA LEU A 622 0.36 3.49 10.33
C LEU A 622 -0.30 2.13 10.55
N THR A 623 -0.90 1.88 11.72
CA THR A 623 -1.51 0.58 12.08
C THR A 623 -2.69 0.19 11.17
N PRO A 624 -3.70 1.04 10.90
CA PRO A 624 -4.73 0.77 9.89
C PRO A 624 -4.16 0.45 8.51
N ILE A 625 -3.17 1.24 8.07
CA ILE A 625 -2.55 1.13 6.74
C ILE A 625 -1.75 -0.17 6.62
N LEU A 626 -1.03 -0.56 7.69
CA LEU A 626 -0.30 -1.82 7.79
C LEU A 626 -1.26 -3.01 7.65
N VAL A 627 -2.35 -3.02 8.43
CA VAL A 627 -3.31 -4.14 8.47
C VAL A 627 -4.10 -4.28 7.15
N GLN A 628 -4.46 -3.16 6.51
CA GLN A 628 -5.27 -3.20 5.28
C GLN A 628 -4.43 -3.37 4.00
N MET A 629 -3.25 -2.73 3.91
CA MET A 629 -2.50 -2.63 2.64
C MET A 629 -1.28 -3.54 2.53
N VAL A 630 -0.67 -3.98 3.64
CA VAL A 630 0.64 -4.66 3.65
C VAL A 630 0.48 -6.14 3.99
N LYS A 631 0.99 -7.01 3.11
CA LYS A 631 0.84 -8.47 3.22
C LYS A 631 2.15 -9.09 3.70
N SER A 632 2.11 -9.96 4.71
CA SER A 632 3.29 -10.71 5.16
C SER A 632 3.80 -11.62 4.04
N ALA A 633 5.12 -11.68 3.87
CA ALA A 633 5.80 -12.51 2.88
C ALA A 633 6.06 -13.97 3.37
N ASN A 634 5.73 -14.26 4.63
CA ASN A 634 6.25 -15.43 5.36
C ASN A 634 5.69 -16.78 4.86
N MET A 635 4.46 -16.82 4.31
CA MET A 635 3.79 -18.07 3.91
C MET A 635 4.55 -18.93 2.87
N ASN A 636 5.52 -18.35 2.14
CA ASN A 636 6.35 -19.07 1.15
C ASN A 636 7.86 -18.75 1.29
N GLY A 637 8.30 -18.17 2.42
CA GLY A 637 9.69 -17.71 2.60
C GLY A 637 10.14 -16.68 1.55
N LEU A 638 9.23 -15.81 1.10
CA LEU A 638 9.42 -14.97 -0.10
C LEU A 638 10.43 -13.83 0.12
N LEU A 639 10.43 -13.23 1.32
CA LEU A 639 11.36 -12.19 1.78
C LEU A 639 11.99 -12.53 3.14
N ASP A 640 11.73 -13.74 3.65
CA ASP A 640 12.16 -14.23 4.96
C ASP A 640 12.73 -15.64 4.76
N SER A 641 14.05 -15.76 4.69
CA SER A 641 14.73 -17.06 4.56
C SER A 641 15.06 -17.64 5.93
N ASP A 642 14.75 -18.92 6.16
CA ASP A 642 15.22 -19.63 7.35
C ASP A 642 16.76 -19.72 7.35
N SER A 643 17.37 -18.96 8.26
CA SER A 643 18.83 -18.76 8.37
C SER A 643 19.64 -20.05 8.47
N ASP A 644 19.02 -21.09 8.99
CA ASP A 644 19.67 -22.34 9.37
C ASP A 644 19.99 -23.22 8.12
N SER A 645 19.64 -22.74 6.91
CA SER A 645 19.96 -23.34 5.60
C SER A 645 21.04 -22.58 4.78
N LEU A 646 21.51 -21.43 5.27
CA LEU A 646 22.39 -20.48 4.57
C LEU A 646 23.80 -20.48 5.19
N THR A 647 24.53 -21.59 5.03
CA THR A 647 25.79 -21.84 5.74
C THR A 647 27.03 -21.83 4.83
N ASP A 648 27.26 -22.88 4.06
CA ASP A 648 28.63 -23.31 3.72
C ASP A 648 29.42 -22.32 2.87
N CYS A 649 28.82 -21.78 1.80
CA CYS A 649 29.52 -20.85 0.92
C CYS A 649 29.80 -19.51 1.61
N GLN A 650 28.79 -18.96 2.30
CA GLN A 650 28.92 -17.70 3.01
C GLN A 650 29.88 -17.79 4.20
N GLN A 651 29.90 -18.91 4.92
CA GLN A 651 30.84 -19.14 6.02
C GLN A 651 32.28 -19.26 5.52
N ARG A 652 32.55 -19.94 4.39
CA ARG A 652 33.88 -19.96 3.76
C ARG A 652 34.33 -18.56 3.34
N VAL A 653 33.44 -17.78 2.73
CA VAL A 653 33.71 -16.39 2.32
C VAL A 653 34.03 -15.51 3.53
N LYS A 654 33.22 -15.56 4.58
CA LYS A 654 33.47 -14.85 5.85
C LYS A 654 34.78 -15.27 6.49
N ALA A 655 35.12 -16.56 6.50
CA ALA A 655 36.40 -17.05 7.02
C ALA A 655 37.60 -16.48 6.26
N ARG A 656 37.57 -16.49 4.92
CA ARG A 656 38.62 -15.90 4.06
C ARG A 656 38.76 -14.38 4.25
N LEU A 657 37.63 -13.68 4.40
CA LEU A 657 37.62 -12.24 4.72
C LEU A 657 38.23 -11.96 6.11
N HIS A 658 37.86 -12.75 7.12
CA HIS A 658 38.45 -12.69 8.46
C HIS A 658 39.96 -12.97 8.44
N GLU A 659 40.45 -13.90 7.61
CA GLU A 659 41.88 -14.21 7.47
C GLU A 659 42.67 -13.02 6.91
N ILE A 660 42.22 -12.44 5.79
CA ILE A 660 42.93 -11.34 5.12
C ILE A 660 42.95 -10.08 5.99
N MET A 661 41.84 -9.74 6.64
CA MET A 661 41.73 -8.56 7.50
C MET A 661 42.46 -8.70 8.86
N GLN A 662 42.99 -9.89 9.18
CA GLN A 662 43.81 -10.12 10.39
C GLN A 662 45.33 -10.00 10.15
N LYS A 663 45.77 -9.69 8.93
CA LYS A 663 47.20 -9.46 8.63
C LYS A 663 47.60 -8.03 9.02
N ASP A 664 48.57 -7.87 9.92
CA ASP A 664 49.25 -6.58 10.11
C ASP A 664 50.32 -6.39 9.02
N GLN A 665 49.84 -6.13 7.81
CA GLN A 665 50.63 -5.69 6.67
C GLN A 665 49.79 -4.72 5.84
N ASP A 666 50.47 -3.88 5.09
CA ASP A 666 49.82 -2.95 4.18
C ASP A 666 49.40 -3.76 2.91
N PHE A 667 48.22 -3.51 2.33
CA PHE A 667 47.60 -4.38 1.33
C PHE A 667 48.49 -4.60 0.10
N THR A 668 48.83 -5.86 -0.18
CA THR A 668 49.62 -6.24 -1.36
C THR A 668 48.76 -6.36 -2.61
N GLY A 669 49.36 -6.32 -3.80
CA GLY A 669 48.63 -6.54 -5.07
C GLY A 669 47.90 -7.90 -5.13
N GLU A 670 48.40 -8.92 -4.42
CA GLU A 670 47.67 -10.18 -4.24
C GLU A 670 46.43 -10.03 -3.34
N ASP A 671 46.49 -9.20 -2.29
CA ASP A 671 45.34 -8.95 -1.41
C ASP A 671 44.26 -8.15 -2.15
N TYR A 672 44.63 -7.22 -3.04
CA TYR A 672 43.71 -6.58 -3.99
C TYR A 672 43.03 -7.61 -4.91
N GLN A 673 43.78 -8.54 -5.52
CA GLN A 673 43.17 -9.60 -6.34
C GLN A 673 42.27 -10.57 -5.53
N LYS A 674 42.58 -10.80 -4.25
CA LYS A 674 41.82 -11.72 -3.37
C LYS A 674 40.58 -11.10 -2.73
N LEU A 675 40.54 -9.78 -2.55
CA LEU A 675 39.39 -9.04 -2.01
C LEU A 675 38.56 -8.34 -3.09
N ALA A 676 39.19 -7.87 -4.16
CA ALA A 676 38.58 -7.09 -5.24
C ALA A 676 38.71 -7.73 -6.65
N PRO A 677 38.43 -9.04 -6.85
CA PRO A 677 38.48 -9.69 -8.18
C PRO A 677 37.41 -9.22 -9.17
N THR A 678 36.57 -8.25 -8.79
CA THR A 678 35.62 -7.56 -9.66
C THR A 678 36.02 -6.11 -9.93
N GLU A 679 37.20 -5.69 -9.48
CA GLU A 679 37.85 -4.38 -9.74
C GLU A 679 36.97 -3.13 -9.46
N SER A 680 35.98 -3.26 -8.56
CA SER A 680 34.99 -2.22 -8.29
C SER A 680 35.64 -0.97 -7.67
N PRO A 681 35.51 0.23 -8.28
CA PRO A 681 36.16 1.45 -7.80
C PRO A 681 35.85 1.80 -6.35
N SER A 682 34.61 1.63 -5.88
CA SER A 682 34.23 1.89 -4.48
C SER A 682 35.04 1.06 -3.48
N LEU A 683 35.23 -0.23 -3.78
CA LEU A 683 35.98 -1.18 -2.98
C LEU A 683 37.49 -0.90 -3.00
N VAL A 684 38.05 -0.62 -4.18
CA VAL A 684 39.48 -0.29 -4.35
C VAL A 684 39.81 1.02 -3.62
N ASN A 685 38.93 2.03 -3.70
CA ASN A 685 39.07 3.28 -2.96
C ASN A 685 39.03 3.06 -1.44
N SER A 686 38.16 2.19 -0.93
CA SER A 686 38.11 1.83 0.49
C SER A 686 39.37 1.10 0.96
N MET A 687 39.94 0.20 0.13
CA MET A 687 41.25 -0.43 0.40
C MET A 687 42.38 0.60 0.45
N ASN A 688 42.41 1.56 -0.48
CA ASN A 688 43.35 2.69 -0.49
C ASN A 688 43.24 3.60 0.75
N ILE A 689 42.04 3.75 1.33
CA ILE A 689 41.82 4.55 2.56
C ILE A 689 42.30 3.80 3.81
N ILE A 690 42.21 2.47 3.82
CA ILE A 690 42.58 1.64 4.98
C ILE A 690 44.08 1.41 5.06
N GLU A 691 44.74 1.20 3.92
CA GLU A 691 46.14 0.77 3.72
C GLU A 691 46.48 -0.55 4.42
N ASN A 692 46.35 -0.61 5.75
CA ASN A 692 46.60 -1.76 6.61
C ASN A 692 45.36 -2.00 7.49
N PRO A 693 44.74 -3.19 7.44
CA PRO A 693 43.49 -3.45 8.14
C PRO A 693 43.65 -3.50 9.66
N VAL A 694 44.77 -4.01 10.18
CA VAL A 694 44.99 -4.13 11.63
C VAL A 694 45.29 -2.77 12.26
N LYS A 695 46.22 -1.99 11.70
CA LYS A 695 46.53 -0.62 12.16
C LYS A 695 45.28 0.26 12.12
N THR A 696 44.41 0.09 11.14
CA THR A 696 43.14 0.84 11.06
C THR A 696 42.08 0.32 12.03
N CYS A 697 42.06 -0.97 12.37
CA CYS A 697 41.29 -1.48 13.52
C CYS A 697 41.81 -0.94 14.86
N ASP A 698 43.13 -0.79 15.06
CA ASP A 698 43.70 -0.15 16.26
C ASP A 698 43.28 1.33 16.37
N LYS A 699 43.29 2.09 15.27
CA LYS A 699 42.75 3.47 15.22
C LYS A 699 41.27 3.50 15.63
N VAL A 700 40.43 2.65 15.03
CA VAL A 700 38.99 2.56 15.33
C VAL A 700 38.75 2.16 16.79
N PHE A 701 39.50 1.19 17.31
CA PHE A 701 39.42 0.78 18.72
C PHE A 701 39.79 1.94 19.65
N ALA A 702 40.91 2.64 19.43
CA ALA A 702 41.32 3.78 20.23
C ALA A 702 40.30 4.95 20.19
N LEU A 703 39.66 5.18 19.05
CA LEU A 703 38.56 6.13 18.91
C LEU A 703 37.33 5.71 19.75
N ILE A 704 36.95 4.42 19.71
CA ILE A 704 35.87 3.87 20.56
C ILE A 704 36.21 4.01 22.05
N GLN A 705 37.46 3.74 22.47
CA GLN A 705 37.86 3.95 23.87
C GLN A 705 37.77 5.43 24.28
N SER A 706 38.20 6.35 23.41
CA SER A 706 38.12 7.79 23.67
C SER A 706 36.68 8.29 23.73
N LEU A 707 35.81 7.83 22.82
CA LEU A 707 34.37 8.09 22.81
C LEU A 707 33.71 7.60 24.09
N THR A 708 33.96 6.35 24.48
CA THR A 708 33.38 5.74 25.68
C THR A 708 33.82 6.47 26.95
N ARG A 709 35.08 6.93 27.02
CA ARG A 709 35.59 7.82 28.08
C ARG A 709 34.91 9.20 28.08
N GLN A 710 34.65 9.81 26.92
CA GLN A 710 33.91 11.07 26.84
C GLN A 710 32.48 10.92 27.37
N ILE A 711 31.78 9.82 27.03
CA ILE A 711 30.42 9.56 27.51
C ILE A 711 30.41 9.36 29.04
N ARG A 712 31.35 8.58 29.61
CA ARG A 712 31.52 8.46 31.08
C ARG A 712 31.68 9.82 31.76
N LYS A 713 32.58 10.68 31.24
CA LYS A 713 32.80 12.04 31.75
C LYS A 713 31.58 12.96 31.63
N ARG A 714 30.69 12.75 30.64
CA ARG A 714 29.42 13.49 30.55
C ARG A 714 28.41 12.99 31.59
N LEU A 715 28.35 11.68 31.84
CA LEU A 715 27.51 11.07 32.87
C LEU A 715 27.88 11.52 34.29
N GLU A 716 29.14 11.92 34.51
CA GLU A 716 29.64 12.53 35.75
C GLU A 716 29.18 13.99 35.96
N ASP A 717 28.64 14.68 34.94
CA ASP A 717 28.08 16.03 35.08
C ASP A 717 26.59 15.96 35.43
N PRO A 718 26.13 16.47 36.60
CA PRO A 718 24.72 16.47 36.99
C PRO A 718 23.78 17.14 35.98
N LYS A 719 24.28 18.03 35.11
CA LYS A 719 23.49 18.66 34.04
C LYS A 719 23.18 17.73 32.86
N SER A 720 23.85 16.59 32.76
CA SER A 720 23.65 15.60 31.70
C SER A 720 22.70 14.46 32.12
N ALA A 721 22.36 14.34 33.40
CA ALA A 721 21.53 13.24 33.91
C ALA A 721 20.12 13.22 33.29
N ASP A 722 19.53 14.38 33.05
CA ASP A 722 18.20 14.52 32.44
C ASP A 722 18.23 14.52 30.89
N LEU A 723 19.40 14.28 30.26
CA LEU A 723 19.60 14.43 28.82
C LEU A 723 19.11 13.19 28.04
N GLN A 724 17.85 13.21 27.60
CA GLN A 724 17.35 12.25 26.62
C GLN A 724 18.01 12.44 25.24
N LEU A 725 18.44 11.34 24.63
CA LEU A 725 18.94 11.29 23.26
C LEU A 725 17.79 11.02 22.27
N TYR A 726 18.12 10.94 20.98
CA TYR A 726 17.12 10.64 19.95
C TYR A 726 16.44 9.28 20.18
N HIS A 727 15.12 9.24 19.95
CA HIS A 727 14.25 8.07 20.20
C HIS A 727 14.34 7.55 21.65
N SER A 728 14.51 8.46 22.61
CA SER A 728 14.51 8.20 24.06
C SER A 728 15.60 7.23 24.56
N GLU A 729 16.70 7.05 23.80
CA GLU A 729 17.91 6.44 24.36
C GLU A 729 18.51 7.35 25.45
N THR A 730 19.05 6.79 26.53
CA THR A 730 19.74 7.57 27.58
C THR A 730 21.25 7.49 27.43
N LEU A 731 22.00 8.38 28.10
CA LEU A 731 23.46 8.34 28.09
C LEU A 731 24.02 7.04 28.67
N GLU A 732 23.33 6.37 29.61
CA GLU A 732 23.71 5.04 30.11
C GLU A 732 23.55 3.96 29.03
N LEU A 733 22.46 3.98 28.25
CA LEU A 733 22.28 3.03 27.15
C LEU A 733 23.30 3.26 26.03
N MET A 734 23.57 4.52 25.68
CA MET A 734 24.64 4.88 24.75
C MET A 734 26.01 4.40 25.26
N LEU A 735 26.28 4.57 26.56
CA LEU A 735 27.51 4.10 27.21
C LEU A 735 27.61 2.57 27.22
N GLN A 736 26.51 1.86 27.48
CA GLN A 736 26.44 0.39 27.44
C GLN A 736 26.67 -0.13 26.02
N ARG A 737 26.04 0.51 25.02
CA ARG A 737 26.21 0.21 23.59
C ARG A 737 27.67 0.33 23.16
N TRP A 738 28.33 1.46 23.46
CA TRP A 738 29.74 1.67 23.12
C TRP A 738 30.73 0.84 23.96
N SER A 739 30.55 0.74 25.28
CA SER A 739 31.40 -0.13 26.14
C SER A 739 31.30 -1.61 25.77
N LYS A 740 30.14 -2.04 25.25
CA LYS A 740 29.97 -3.40 24.72
C LYS A 740 30.69 -3.58 23.39
N LEU A 741 30.65 -2.61 22.47
CA LEU A 741 31.43 -2.68 21.23
C LEU A 741 32.94 -2.62 21.50
N GLU A 742 33.39 -1.82 22.47
CA GLU A 742 34.78 -1.79 22.95
C GLU A 742 35.27 -3.20 23.31
N ARG A 743 34.52 -3.92 24.18
CA ARG A 743 34.87 -5.28 24.61
C ARG A 743 34.64 -6.35 23.54
N ASP A 744 33.58 -6.26 22.74
CA ASP A 744 33.21 -7.29 21.78
C ASP A 744 34.02 -7.21 20.46
N PHE A 745 34.65 -6.06 20.15
CA PHE A 745 35.47 -5.86 18.95
C PHE A 745 36.91 -6.39 19.08
N ARG A 746 37.51 -6.33 20.27
CA ARG A 746 38.88 -6.83 20.50
C ARG A 746 38.87 -8.09 21.37
N MET A 747 39.31 -9.20 20.79
CA MET A 747 39.37 -10.50 21.45
C MET A 747 40.48 -10.57 22.52
N LYS A 748 40.34 -11.51 23.48
CA LYS A 748 41.36 -11.77 24.53
C LYS A 748 42.77 -12.08 23.99
N ASN A 749 42.88 -12.57 22.76
CA ASN A 749 44.16 -12.87 22.09
C ASN A 749 44.77 -11.65 21.35
N GLY A 750 44.21 -10.45 21.56
CA GLY A 750 44.66 -9.19 20.94
C GLY A 750 44.11 -8.90 19.55
N ARG A 751 43.54 -9.90 18.85
CA ARG A 751 43.00 -9.77 17.48
C ARG A 751 41.61 -9.11 17.46
N TYR A 752 41.22 -8.62 16.29
CA TYR A 752 39.93 -7.96 16.07
C TYR A 752 38.86 -8.89 15.48
N ASP A 753 37.64 -8.78 16.00
CA ASP A 753 36.45 -9.44 15.45
C ASP A 753 35.78 -8.53 14.41
N ILE A 754 36.18 -8.68 13.14
CA ILE A 754 35.66 -7.85 12.05
C ILE A 754 34.14 -7.99 11.85
N SER A 755 33.49 -9.03 12.38
CA SER A 755 32.02 -9.15 12.35
C SER A 755 31.30 -8.11 13.23
N LYS A 756 32.04 -7.30 14.01
CA LYS A 756 31.51 -6.12 14.72
C LYS A 756 31.60 -4.83 13.91
N ILE A 757 32.32 -4.79 12.79
CA ILE A 757 32.48 -3.55 12.01
C ILE A 757 31.13 -3.02 11.49
N PRO A 758 30.19 -3.85 10.99
CA PRO A 758 28.84 -3.40 10.67
C PRO A 758 28.08 -2.87 11.90
N ASP A 759 28.15 -3.57 13.06
CA ASP A 759 27.55 -3.11 14.33
C ASP A 759 28.15 -1.75 14.77
N ILE A 760 29.45 -1.49 14.54
CA ILE A 760 30.17 -0.24 14.84
C ILE A 760 29.76 0.89 13.89
N TYR A 761 29.76 0.62 12.57
CA TYR A 761 29.40 1.58 11.53
C TYR A 761 27.96 2.06 11.72
N ASP A 762 27.01 1.15 11.94
CA ASP A 762 25.62 1.45 12.31
C ASP A 762 25.54 2.42 13.51
N CYS A 763 26.31 2.15 14.56
CA CYS A 763 26.27 2.94 15.79
C CYS A 763 26.82 4.35 15.59
N VAL A 764 27.98 4.52 14.94
CA VAL A 764 28.53 5.86 14.69
C VAL A 764 27.72 6.61 13.64
N LYS A 765 27.15 5.94 12.64
CA LYS A 765 26.23 6.53 11.67
C LYS A 765 25.00 7.11 12.35
N TYR A 766 24.32 6.32 13.18
CA TYR A 766 23.19 6.77 14.00
C TYR A 766 23.57 7.94 14.92
N ASP A 767 24.67 7.82 15.68
CA ASP A 767 25.07 8.88 16.61
C ASP A 767 25.52 10.17 15.89
N THR A 768 26.15 10.08 14.72
CA THR A 768 26.52 11.24 13.89
C THR A 768 25.32 11.88 13.19
N GLN A 769 24.26 11.13 12.89
CA GLN A 769 23.04 11.66 12.28
C GLN A 769 22.09 12.28 13.32
N HIS A 770 21.82 11.58 14.42
CA HIS A 770 20.77 11.94 15.38
C HIS A 770 21.27 12.56 16.68
N ASN A 771 22.45 12.15 17.16
CA ASN A 771 23.02 12.57 18.45
C ASN A 771 24.20 13.56 18.28
N SER A 772 24.31 14.21 17.12
CA SER A 772 25.40 15.15 16.78
C SER A 772 25.48 16.38 17.70
N SER A 773 24.36 16.76 18.31
CA SER A 773 24.24 17.80 19.34
C SER A 773 25.10 17.54 20.58
N LEU A 774 25.50 16.29 20.85
CA LEU A 774 26.39 15.96 21.98
C LEU A 774 27.80 16.56 21.83
N GLY A 775 28.24 16.93 20.62
CA GLY A 775 29.55 17.53 20.37
C GLY A 775 30.71 16.62 20.81
N LEU A 776 30.63 15.32 20.51
CA LEU A 776 31.65 14.33 20.87
C LEU A 776 32.83 14.39 19.88
N GLU A 777 34.04 14.46 20.42
CA GLU A 777 35.27 14.64 19.65
C GLU A 777 35.60 13.40 18.81
N ASN A 778 36.10 13.63 17.59
CA ASN A 778 36.57 12.63 16.63
C ASN A 778 35.51 11.66 16.06
N MET A 779 34.22 11.88 16.32
CA MET A 779 33.11 11.09 15.73
C MET A 779 33.18 10.99 14.20
N LEU A 780 33.57 12.08 13.52
CA LEU A 780 33.68 12.12 12.06
C LEU A 780 34.79 11.19 11.52
N GLU A 781 35.91 11.06 12.23
CA GLU A 781 37.00 10.16 11.83
C GLU A 781 36.65 8.70 12.16
N LEU A 782 35.95 8.46 13.28
CA LEU A 782 35.38 7.14 13.58
C LEU A 782 34.37 6.71 12.50
N PHE A 783 33.50 7.62 12.05
CA PHE A 783 32.59 7.40 10.92
C PHE A 783 33.35 7.09 9.63
N ARG A 784 34.37 7.89 9.29
CA ARG A 784 35.18 7.70 8.08
C ARG A 784 35.89 6.34 8.04
N LEU A 785 36.58 5.97 9.12
CA LEU A 785 37.36 4.72 9.16
C LEU A 785 36.46 3.48 9.27
N SER A 786 35.37 3.55 10.05
CA SER A 786 34.40 2.44 10.13
C SER A 786 33.63 2.27 8.82
N ARG A 787 33.31 3.35 8.09
CA ARG A 787 32.74 3.29 6.74
C ARG A 787 33.68 2.56 5.78
N ALA A 788 34.94 2.99 5.66
CA ALA A 788 35.88 2.34 4.74
C ALA A 788 36.02 0.83 5.03
N LEU A 789 36.00 0.42 6.32
CA LEU A 789 36.00 -1.00 6.69
C LEU A 789 34.67 -1.71 6.36
N ALA A 790 33.53 -1.05 6.54
CA ALA A 790 32.21 -1.58 6.22
C ALA A 790 31.98 -1.72 4.71
N ASP A 791 32.43 -0.75 3.91
CA ASP A 791 32.36 -0.72 2.45
C ASP A 791 33.22 -1.84 1.82
N ILE A 792 34.25 -2.35 2.53
CA ILE A 792 34.90 -3.64 2.19
C ILE A 792 34.07 -4.81 2.71
N ILE A 793 33.74 -4.84 4.00
CA ILE A 793 33.25 -6.07 4.64
C ILE A 793 31.85 -6.45 4.17
N ILE A 794 30.90 -5.52 4.18
CA ILE A 794 29.47 -5.81 3.94
C ILE A 794 29.24 -6.34 2.51
N PRO A 795 29.76 -5.72 1.42
CA PRO A 795 29.55 -6.24 0.07
C PRO A 795 30.27 -7.57 -0.20
N GLN A 796 31.27 -7.92 0.61
CA GLN A 796 32.04 -9.17 0.50
C GLN A 796 31.50 -10.30 1.37
N GLU A 797 30.71 -10.00 2.42
CA GLU A 797 29.95 -11.02 3.15
C GLU A 797 28.91 -11.76 2.26
N TYR A 798 28.57 -11.20 1.11
CA TYR A 798 27.67 -11.79 0.11
C TYR A 798 28.40 -12.51 -1.03
N GLY A 799 29.69 -12.84 -0.87
CA GLY A 799 30.54 -13.50 -1.88
C GLY A 799 31.61 -12.55 -2.42
N ILE A 800 32.73 -13.06 -2.95
CA ILE A 800 33.84 -12.21 -3.43
C ILE A 800 34.04 -12.30 -4.93
N SER A 801 34.24 -13.50 -5.47
CA SER A 801 34.24 -13.74 -6.91
C SER A 801 32.83 -13.60 -7.50
N LYS A 802 32.73 -13.32 -8.82
CA LYS A 802 31.43 -13.25 -9.54
C LYS A 802 30.57 -14.52 -9.32
N LEU A 803 31.22 -15.70 -9.21
CA LEU A 803 30.54 -16.98 -8.93
C LEU A 803 30.02 -17.09 -7.48
N GLU A 804 30.85 -16.80 -6.47
CA GLU A 804 30.41 -16.85 -5.07
C GLU A 804 29.27 -15.87 -4.78
N LYS A 805 29.31 -14.68 -5.41
CA LYS A 805 28.22 -13.69 -5.31
C LYS A 805 26.92 -14.25 -5.90
N LEU A 806 26.97 -14.95 -7.03
CA LEU A 806 25.79 -15.60 -7.63
C LEU A 806 25.26 -16.77 -6.81
N ASP A 807 26.12 -17.62 -6.25
CA ASP A 807 25.71 -18.75 -5.41
C ASP A 807 24.96 -18.27 -4.15
N ILE A 808 25.52 -17.28 -3.46
CA ILE A 808 24.92 -16.70 -2.24
C ILE A 808 23.65 -15.92 -2.59
N ALA A 809 23.67 -15.12 -3.66
CA ALA A 809 22.49 -14.37 -4.09
C ALA A 809 21.33 -15.28 -4.51
N SER A 810 21.63 -16.36 -5.25
CA SER A 810 20.65 -17.39 -5.63
C SER A 810 20.16 -18.18 -4.43
N ALA A 811 20.90 -18.21 -3.32
CA ALA A 811 20.47 -18.83 -2.07
C ALA A 811 19.33 -18.04 -1.41
N TYR A 812 19.49 -16.71 -1.27
CA TYR A 812 18.47 -15.80 -0.71
C TYR A 812 17.31 -15.52 -1.69
N CYS A 813 17.59 -15.00 -2.88
CA CYS A 813 16.57 -14.33 -3.70
C CYS A 813 15.78 -15.23 -4.68
N LEU A 814 16.03 -16.54 -4.74
CA LEU A 814 15.31 -17.42 -5.69
C LEU A 814 13.77 -17.38 -5.56
N PRO A 815 13.15 -17.33 -4.36
CA PRO A 815 11.70 -17.16 -4.24
C PRO A 815 11.21 -15.84 -4.85
N LEU A 816 11.94 -14.75 -4.58
CA LEU A 816 11.63 -13.41 -5.07
C LEU A 816 11.79 -13.32 -6.60
N VAL A 817 12.87 -13.86 -7.17
CA VAL A 817 13.11 -13.92 -8.63
C VAL A 817 11.96 -14.61 -9.36
N LYS A 818 11.52 -15.78 -8.88
CA LYS A 818 10.34 -16.48 -9.42
C LYS A 818 9.05 -15.65 -9.29
N LYS A 819 8.89 -14.95 -8.17
CA LYS A 819 7.70 -14.13 -7.90
C LYS A 819 7.65 -12.89 -8.80
N ILE A 820 8.80 -12.26 -9.09
CA ILE A 820 8.97 -11.17 -10.05
C ILE A 820 8.60 -11.66 -11.46
N GLN A 821 9.19 -12.79 -11.90
CA GLN A 821 8.90 -13.40 -13.19
C GLN A 821 7.38 -13.65 -13.37
N LEU A 822 6.73 -14.27 -12.38
CA LEU A 822 5.29 -14.53 -12.39
C LEU A 822 4.41 -13.26 -12.33
N ASP A 823 4.92 -12.10 -11.91
CA ASP A 823 4.18 -10.83 -12.01
C ASP A 823 4.39 -10.12 -13.33
N LEU A 824 5.52 -10.32 -14.01
CA LEU A 824 5.76 -9.84 -15.38
C LEU A 824 4.98 -10.64 -16.42
N GLN A 825 4.87 -11.96 -16.26
CA GLN A 825 4.10 -12.83 -17.17
C GLN A 825 2.58 -12.61 -17.06
N ARG A 826 2.05 -12.40 -15.83
CA ARG A 826 0.60 -12.33 -15.56
C ARG A 826 -0.10 -11.03 -15.96
N THR A 827 0.51 -10.15 -16.76
CA THR A 827 -0.16 -8.94 -17.27
C THR A 827 -1.22 -9.22 -18.34
N HIS A 828 -1.28 -10.44 -18.90
CA HIS A 828 -2.16 -10.76 -20.03
C HIS A 828 -3.38 -11.61 -19.70
N GLU A 829 -3.27 -12.53 -18.74
CA GLU A 829 -4.29 -13.56 -18.48
C GLU A 829 -5.31 -13.15 -17.37
N ASP A 830 -6.59 -13.18 -17.74
CA ASP A 830 -7.79 -13.48 -16.94
C ASP A 830 -8.12 -12.77 -15.60
N GLU A 831 -7.39 -11.73 -15.17
CA GLU A 831 -7.90 -10.80 -14.14
C GLU A 831 -8.97 -9.82 -14.72
N ALA A 832 -10.10 -10.38 -15.17
CA ALA A 832 -11.25 -9.64 -15.74
C ALA A 832 -11.92 -8.65 -14.78
N VAL A 833 -11.67 -8.78 -13.47
CA VAL A 833 -12.18 -7.91 -12.40
C VAL A 833 -11.70 -6.45 -12.56
N ASN A 834 -10.52 -6.25 -13.15
CA ASN A 834 -9.80 -4.98 -13.12
C ASN A 834 -9.66 -4.31 -14.50
N LYS A 835 -10.49 -4.72 -15.49
CA LYS A 835 -10.55 -4.17 -16.86
C LYS A 835 -11.94 -3.53 -17.10
N LEU A 836 -12.02 -2.44 -17.87
CA LEU A 836 -13.32 -1.82 -18.20
C LEU A 836 -14.06 -2.65 -19.27
N HIS A 837 -15.37 -2.81 -19.11
CA HIS A 837 -16.19 -3.56 -20.05
C HIS A 837 -16.49 -2.72 -21.33
N PRO A 838 -16.26 -3.26 -22.55
CA PRO A 838 -16.28 -2.50 -23.82
C PRO A 838 -17.50 -1.58 -24.06
N LEU A 839 -18.69 -1.98 -23.61
CA LEU A 839 -19.93 -1.20 -23.78
C LEU A 839 -19.90 0.13 -23.00
N TYR A 840 -19.39 0.13 -21.77
CA TYR A 840 -19.41 1.29 -20.86
C TYR A 840 -18.16 2.17 -20.96
N SER A 841 -17.19 1.77 -21.79
CA SER A 841 -15.96 2.51 -22.05
C SER A 841 -16.07 3.63 -23.10
N ARG A 842 -17.23 3.80 -23.76
CA ARG A 842 -17.46 4.84 -24.77
C ARG A 842 -17.32 6.23 -24.11
N GLY A 843 -16.13 6.83 -24.20
CA GLY A 843 -15.72 8.06 -23.51
C GLY A 843 -14.43 7.98 -22.69
N VAL A 844 -13.83 6.80 -22.50
CA VAL A 844 -12.53 6.63 -21.82
C VAL A 844 -11.43 6.45 -22.86
N MET A 845 -10.39 7.31 -22.86
CA MET A 845 -9.32 7.30 -23.86
C MET A 845 -8.59 5.96 -24.01
N SER A 846 -8.26 5.29 -22.90
CA SER A 846 -7.72 3.93 -22.90
C SER A 846 -8.46 3.02 -21.91
N PRO A 847 -9.49 2.29 -22.39
CA PRO A 847 -10.36 1.52 -21.50
C PRO A 847 -9.77 0.17 -21.08
N GLY A 848 -8.96 -0.45 -21.95
CA GLY A 848 -8.15 -1.62 -21.61
C GLY A 848 -6.95 -1.32 -20.71
N ARG A 849 -6.76 -0.06 -20.27
CA ARG A 849 -5.64 0.32 -19.42
C ARG A 849 -5.82 -0.20 -18.00
N HIS A 850 -4.98 -1.15 -17.65
CA HIS A 850 -4.79 -1.72 -16.32
C HIS A 850 -3.30 -1.66 -15.98
N VAL A 851 -2.96 -1.37 -14.72
CA VAL A 851 -1.58 -1.30 -14.23
C VAL A 851 -1.38 -2.19 -13.01
N ARG A 852 -0.46 -3.14 -13.08
CA ARG A 852 -0.11 -4.05 -11.98
C ARG A 852 1.06 -3.50 -11.18
N THR A 853 0.95 -3.38 -9.87
CA THR A 853 2.00 -2.83 -9.01
C THR A 853 2.38 -3.80 -7.89
N ARG A 854 3.67 -4.02 -7.73
CA ARG A 854 4.23 -5.04 -6.82
C ARG A 854 5.40 -4.46 -6.05
N LEU A 855 5.18 -4.18 -4.78
CA LEU A 855 6.17 -3.55 -3.91
C LEU A 855 6.66 -4.55 -2.88
N TYR A 856 7.97 -4.77 -2.81
CA TYR A 856 8.62 -5.76 -1.96
C TYR A 856 9.57 -5.07 -0.98
N PHE A 857 9.11 -4.85 0.25
CA PHE A 857 9.90 -4.21 1.33
C PHE A 857 10.74 -5.24 2.06
N THR A 858 12.04 -5.00 2.17
CA THR A 858 12.98 -6.05 2.61
C THR A 858 14.21 -5.53 3.35
N SER A 859 15.01 -6.48 3.84
CA SER A 859 16.34 -6.31 4.40
C SER A 859 17.40 -6.07 3.32
N GLU A 860 18.55 -5.52 3.72
CA GLU A 860 19.68 -5.24 2.84
C GLU A 860 20.22 -6.48 2.10
N SER A 861 20.17 -7.66 2.74
CA SER A 861 20.66 -8.93 2.18
C SER A 861 19.98 -9.32 0.86
N HIS A 862 18.68 -9.02 0.73
CA HIS A 862 17.94 -9.26 -0.49
C HIS A 862 18.29 -8.27 -1.60
N VAL A 863 18.65 -7.02 -1.24
CA VAL A 863 19.03 -6.00 -2.23
C VAL A 863 20.43 -6.29 -2.79
N HIS A 864 21.43 -6.59 -1.95
CA HIS A 864 22.75 -7.05 -2.41
C HIS A 864 22.65 -8.31 -3.29
N SER A 865 21.79 -9.26 -2.89
CA SER A 865 21.57 -10.50 -3.63
C SER A 865 20.93 -10.25 -4.99
N LEU A 866 19.81 -9.53 -5.05
CA LEU A 866 19.12 -9.25 -6.31
C LEU A 866 19.98 -8.41 -7.26
N LEU A 867 20.74 -7.43 -6.73
CA LEU A 867 21.68 -6.65 -7.52
C LEU A 867 22.84 -7.51 -8.06
N SER A 868 23.36 -8.45 -7.27
CA SER A 868 24.38 -9.41 -7.71
C SER A 868 23.87 -10.34 -8.81
N ILE A 869 22.59 -10.74 -8.76
CA ILE A 869 21.93 -11.51 -9.83
C ILE A 869 21.89 -10.69 -11.14
N PHE A 870 21.41 -9.45 -11.10
CA PHE A 870 21.37 -8.59 -12.29
C PHE A 870 22.76 -8.33 -12.87
N ARG A 871 23.73 -7.94 -12.04
CA ARG A 871 25.09 -7.59 -12.48
C ARG A 871 25.87 -8.79 -13.04
N TYR A 872 25.77 -9.97 -12.42
CA TYR A 872 26.68 -11.09 -12.73
C TYR A 872 26.00 -12.29 -13.41
N GLY A 873 24.67 -12.40 -13.42
CA GLY A 873 23.95 -13.53 -14.04
C GLY A 873 23.97 -13.53 -15.57
N GLY A 874 24.45 -12.45 -16.18
CA GLY A 874 24.52 -12.26 -17.63
C GLY A 874 23.15 -12.04 -18.25
N LEU A 875 22.50 -10.92 -17.88
CA LEU A 875 21.30 -10.38 -18.53
C LEU A 875 21.64 -9.76 -19.90
N LEU A 876 22.71 -8.96 -19.95
CA LEU A 876 23.30 -8.37 -21.15
C LEU A 876 24.83 -8.55 -21.14
N ASN A 877 25.48 -8.18 -22.25
CA ASN A 877 26.94 -8.23 -22.39
C ASN A 877 27.52 -6.81 -22.37
N GLU A 878 28.36 -6.54 -21.37
CA GLU A 878 29.12 -5.28 -21.14
C GLU A 878 29.93 -4.82 -22.38
N GLU A 879 30.38 -5.73 -23.25
CA GLU A 879 31.13 -5.40 -24.48
C GLU A 879 30.27 -4.99 -25.68
N LYS A 880 28.95 -5.17 -25.60
CA LYS A 880 28.01 -5.00 -26.74
C LYS A 880 26.95 -3.94 -26.52
N ASP A 881 26.76 -3.53 -25.28
CA ASP A 881 25.70 -2.63 -24.86
C ASP A 881 26.29 -1.54 -23.97
N GLU A 882 26.50 -0.35 -24.56
CA GLU A 882 27.11 0.79 -23.87
C GLU A 882 26.22 1.33 -22.74
N GLN A 883 24.89 1.20 -22.82
CA GLN A 883 23.99 1.57 -21.73
C GLN A 883 24.17 0.61 -20.54
N TRP A 884 24.20 -0.70 -20.80
CA TRP A 884 24.44 -1.70 -19.76
C TRP A 884 25.82 -1.56 -19.13
N LYS A 885 26.84 -1.24 -19.94
CA LYS A 885 28.21 -0.97 -19.47
C LYS A 885 28.25 0.24 -18.55
N GLN A 886 27.67 1.37 -18.95
CA GLN A 886 27.54 2.58 -18.10
C GLN A 886 26.76 2.30 -16.82
N ALA A 887 25.73 1.45 -16.87
CA ALA A 887 25.00 0.99 -15.70
C ALA A 887 25.86 0.10 -14.77
N MET A 888 26.73 -0.76 -15.31
CA MET A 888 27.68 -1.55 -14.51
C MET A 888 28.75 -0.67 -13.87
N ASP A 889 29.25 0.34 -14.59
CA ASP A 889 30.19 1.34 -14.09
C ASP A 889 29.57 2.14 -12.92
N TYR A 890 28.36 2.67 -13.09
CA TYR A 890 27.61 3.36 -12.03
C TYR A 890 27.45 2.45 -10.79
N LEU A 891 26.97 1.22 -10.98
CA LEU A 891 26.81 0.25 -9.88
C LEU A 891 28.15 -0.21 -9.28
N SER A 892 29.29 0.01 -9.93
CA SER A 892 30.63 -0.26 -9.40
C SER A 892 31.21 0.89 -8.57
N ALA A 893 30.73 2.11 -8.82
CA ALA A 893 31.11 3.33 -8.10
C ALA A 893 30.27 3.59 -6.85
N VAL A 894 29.05 3.04 -6.76
CA VAL A 894 28.24 3.05 -5.51
C VAL A 894 29.02 2.41 -4.36
N THR A 895 29.10 3.12 -3.23
CA THR A 895 29.80 2.69 -2.01
C THR A 895 28.88 1.96 -1.03
N GLU A 896 27.71 2.52 -0.75
CA GLU A 896 26.73 1.96 0.20
C GLU A 896 25.35 1.78 -0.46
N LEU A 897 24.67 0.67 -0.17
CA LEU A 897 23.22 0.52 -0.38
C LEU A 897 22.49 1.06 0.86
N ASN A 898 22.31 2.38 0.94
CA ASN A 898 21.81 3.10 2.13
C ASN A 898 20.32 2.82 2.43
N TYR A 899 19.72 3.42 3.46
CA TYR A 899 18.28 3.24 3.71
C TYR A 899 17.44 3.64 2.50
N MET A 900 16.29 3.00 2.28
CA MET A 900 15.44 3.23 1.10
C MET A 900 16.11 2.98 -0.28
N THR A 901 17.18 2.17 -0.40
CA THR A 901 17.66 1.67 -1.71
C THR A 901 16.49 1.06 -2.50
N GLN A 902 16.42 1.32 -3.81
CA GLN A 902 15.39 0.80 -4.71
C GLN A 902 15.99 0.06 -5.89
N ILE A 903 15.35 -1.03 -6.30
CA ILE A 903 15.44 -1.60 -7.65
C ILE A 903 14.02 -1.57 -8.22
N VAL A 904 13.81 -0.97 -9.40
CA VAL A 904 12.48 -0.81 -10.03
C VAL A 904 12.51 -1.37 -11.44
N ILE A 905 11.51 -2.17 -11.79
CA ILE A 905 11.30 -2.75 -13.12
C ILE A 905 9.95 -2.23 -13.63
N MET A 906 9.93 -1.62 -14.81
CA MET A 906 8.71 -1.07 -15.41
C MET A 906 8.45 -1.74 -16.76
N LEU A 907 7.29 -2.38 -16.92
CA LEU A 907 6.86 -3.07 -18.15
C LEU A 907 5.82 -2.23 -18.87
N TYR A 908 6.04 -2.00 -20.17
CA TYR A 908 5.16 -1.26 -21.08
C TYR A 908 4.71 -2.14 -22.24
N GLU A 909 3.54 -1.83 -22.78
CA GLU A 909 2.95 -2.51 -23.94
C GLU A 909 2.67 -1.52 -25.07
N ASP A 910 3.13 -1.83 -26.28
CA ASP A 910 2.63 -1.20 -27.50
C ASP A 910 1.42 -1.98 -28.04
N ASN A 911 0.22 -1.47 -27.77
CA ASN A 911 -1.04 -2.06 -28.23
C ASN A 911 -1.16 -2.08 -29.79
N ASN A 912 -0.27 -1.42 -30.53
CA ASN A 912 -0.25 -1.41 -32.00
C ASN A 912 0.56 -2.57 -32.61
N LYS A 913 1.33 -3.32 -31.81
CA LYS A 913 2.08 -4.51 -32.24
C LYS A 913 1.19 -5.75 -32.20
N ASP A 914 1.49 -6.73 -33.06
CA ASP A 914 0.81 -8.03 -33.05
C ASP A 914 0.90 -8.68 -31.64
N PRO A 915 -0.16 -9.36 -31.15
CA PRO A 915 -0.15 -9.98 -29.83
C PRO A 915 1.01 -10.95 -29.55
N SER A 916 1.59 -11.56 -30.58
CA SER A 916 2.73 -12.49 -30.51
C SER A 916 4.11 -11.84 -30.73
N SER A 917 4.16 -10.53 -31.04
CA SER A 917 5.41 -9.84 -31.34
C SER A 917 6.30 -9.64 -30.12
N GLU A 918 7.59 -9.94 -30.25
CA GLU A 918 8.60 -9.69 -29.21
C GLU A 918 8.82 -8.17 -28.98
N GLU A 919 8.47 -7.33 -29.96
CA GLU A 919 8.50 -5.86 -29.86
C GLU A 919 7.29 -5.28 -29.09
N ARG A 920 6.25 -6.08 -28.80
CA ARG A 920 5.05 -5.62 -28.09
C ARG A 920 5.35 -5.18 -26.66
N PHE A 921 6.39 -5.75 -26.04
CA PHE A 921 6.68 -5.61 -24.61
C PHE A 921 8.08 -5.10 -24.31
N HIS A 922 8.12 -3.96 -23.66
CA HIS A 922 9.33 -3.21 -23.35
C HIS A 922 9.50 -3.08 -21.84
N VAL A 923 10.72 -3.35 -21.36
CA VAL A 923 11.07 -3.32 -19.94
C VAL A 923 12.18 -2.30 -19.70
N GLU A 924 11.88 -1.31 -18.86
CA GLU A 924 12.91 -0.47 -18.22
C GLU A 924 13.37 -1.12 -16.90
N LEU A 925 14.66 -1.03 -16.61
CA LEU A 925 15.26 -1.36 -15.31
C LEU A 925 15.89 -0.11 -14.72
N HIS A 926 15.56 0.21 -13.47
CA HIS A 926 16.04 1.39 -12.74
C HIS A 926 16.53 1.03 -11.34
N PHE A 927 17.38 1.88 -10.76
CA PHE A 927 17.96 1.70 -9.43
C PHE A 927 18.21 3.04 -8.71
N SER A 928 18.10 3.08 -7.39
CA SER A 928 18.57 4.21 -6.57
C SER A 928 19.32 3.66 -5.36
N PRO A 929 20.53 4.15 -5.03
CA PRO A 929 21.27 3.69 -3.85
C PRO A 929 20.58 4.02 -2.52
N GLY A 930 19.59 4.94 -2.51
CA GLY A 930 18.74 5.25 -1.36
C GLY A 930 18.94 6.66 -0.81
N VAL A 931 18.84 6.81 0.51
CA VAL A 931 19.04 8.08 1.22
C VAL A 931 20.47 8.61 1.00
N LYS A 932 20.63 9.92 0.76
CA LYS A 932 21.95 10.57 0.74
C LYS A 932 22.53 10.62 2.14
N SER A 933 23.79 10.23 2.31
CA SER A 933 24.52 10.56 3.54
C SER A 933 24.82 12.06 3.55
N CYS A 934 24.68 12.72 4.72
CA CYS A 934 24.61 14.19 4.87
C CYS A 934 25.90 14.97 4.50
N ARG A 935 26.90 14.32 3.89
CA ARG A 935 28.18 14.89 3.43
C ARG A 935 28.71 14.25 2.13
N ASP A 936 27.91 13.42 1.45
CA ASP A 936 28.37 12.63 0.28
C ASP A 936 28.21 13.35 -1.07
N GLU A 937 27.81 14.64 -1.08
CA GLU A 937 27.49 15.36 -2.32
C GLU A 937 28.69 15.59 -3.25
N GLU A 938 29.92 15.60 -2.74
CA GLU A 938 31.15 15.73 -3.55
C GLU A 938 31.65 14.40 -4.16
N ASN A 939 31.16 13.24 -3.70
CA ASN A 939 31.72 11.92 -4.07
C ASN A 939 30.65 10.89 -4.54
N ALA A 940 29.40 11.31 -4.71
CA ALA A 940 28.38 10.43 -5.27
C ALA A 940 28.63 10.20 -6.78
N PRO A 941 28.45 8.98 -7.30
CA PRO A 941 28.48 8.76 -8.74
C PRO A 941 27.34 9.54 -9.40
N MET A 942 27.66 10.40 -10.36
CA MET A 942 26.65 11.06 -11.19
C MET A 942 26.07 10.04 -12.17
N GLY A 943 24.77 9.81 -12.08
CA GLY A 943 24.00 9.09 -13.09
C GLY A 943 23.40 10.05 -14.12
N PHE A 944 22.53 9.52 -14.97
CA PHE A 944 21.88 10.26 -16.07
C PHE A 944 20.45 10.73 -15.72
N GLY A 945 19.89 10.22 -14.62
CA GLY A 945 18.54 10.48 -14.13
C GLY A 945 17.48 9.45 -14.57
N PHE A 946 16.26 9.66 -14.08
CA PHE A 946 15.09 8.86 -14.46
C PHE A 946 14.59 9.31 -15.84
N ARG A 947 14.68 8.43 -16.85
CA ARG A 947 14.45 8.72 -18.27
C ARG A 947 15.17 10.01 -18.72
N PRO A 948 16.49 9.96 -18.94
CA PRO A 948 17.23 11.08 -19.53
C PRO A 948 16.59 11.44 -20.87
N ALA A 949 16.33 12.73 -21.11
CA ALA A 949 15.78 13.17 -22.38
C ALA A 949 16.77 12.82 -23.51
N SER A 950 16.31 12.06 -24.51
CA SER A 950 17.15 11.47 -25.56
C SER A 950 17.98 12.54 -26.29
N SER A 951 19.27 12.59 -25.98
CA SER A 951 20.21 13.62 -26.45
C SER A 951 20.69 13.44 -27.90
N GLU A 952 20.03 12.58 -28.68
CA GLU A 952 20.34 12.30 -30.10
C GLU A 952 20.18 13.52 -31.02
N ASN A 953 19.49 14.58 -30.57
CA ASN A 953 19.25 15.80 -31.35
C ASN A 953 20.39 16.84 -31.27
N GLN A 954 21.57 16.51 -30.74
CA GLN A 954 22.75 17.40 -30.78
C GLN A 954 23.95 16.84 -31.56
N GLU A 955 24.05 15.52 -31.79
CA GLU A 955 25.17 14.92 -32.56
C GLU A 955 24.90 14.85 -34.07
N LYS A 956 24.65 16.01 -34.68
CA LYS A 956 24.76 16.20 -36.15
C LYS A 956 25.51 17.49 -36.49
N GLN A 957 26.73 17.60 -35.99
CA GLN A 957 27.64 18.68 -36.39
C GLN A 957 28.43 18.30 -37.65
N GLU A 958 28.41 19.20 -38.63
CA GLU A 958 29.39 19.40 -39.72
C GLU A 958 29.90 18.17 -40.49
N ASN A 959 29.33 17.96 -41.68
CA ASN A 959 30.06 17.36 -42.81
C ASN A 959 29.98 18.30 -44.04
N LEU A 960 31.14 18.67 -44.59
CA LEU A 960 31.31 19.56 -45.73
C LEU A 960 31.77 18.74 -46.95
N GLY A 961 30.99 18.73 -48.04
CA GLY A 961 31.50 18.30 -49.36
C GLY A 961 30.48 17.70 -50.33
N SER A 962 30.59 18.08 -51.62
CA SER A 962 29.81 17.64 -52.80
C SER A 962 28.30 17.94 -52.74
N LEU A 963 27.70 18.87 -53.51
CA LEU A 963 27.76 19.18 -54.96
C LEU A 963 26.96 18.19 -55.83
N GLU A 964 26.18 18.75 -56.77
CA GLU A 964 25.24 18.12 -57.74
C GLU A 964 23.89 17.65 -57.16
N ASP A 965 22.71 17.92 -57.74
CA ASP A 965 22.34 18.89 -58.80
C ASP A 965 20.80 19.16 -58.83
N LEU A 966 20.36 20.37 -59.26
CA LEU A 966 19.00 20.79 -59.72
C LEU A 966 17.72 20.49 -58.84
N SER A 967 16.64 21.30 -58.83
CA SER A 967 16.33 22.64 -59.36
C SER A 967 14.98 23.20 -58.82
N GLN A 968 14.69 24.47 -59.17
CA GLN A 968 13.40 25.20 -59.17
C GLN A 968 12.92 25.99 -57.93
N ASP A 969 13.04 27.32 -58.08
CA ASP A 969 11.98 28.34 -57.96
C ASP A 969 11.55 28.88 -56.57
N GLU A 970 12.41 29.74 -56.01
CA GLU A 970 12.19 31.20 -55.74
C GLU A 970 10.81 31.83 -56.12
N PRO A 971 10.33 32.95 -55.51
CA PRO A 971 11.17 34.03 -54.95
C PRO A 971 10.73 34.82 -53.67
N ASP A 972 11.75 35.35 -52.98
CA ASP A 972 11.91 36.76 -52.54
C ASP A 972 10.81 37.52 -51.72
N ARG A 973 11.06 37.74 -50.39
CA ARG A 973 11.26 39.06 -49.69
C ARG A 973 10.94 38.99 -48.19
N ALA A 974 11.84 39.16 -47.22
CA ALA A 974 12.92 40.16 -46.99
C ALA A 974 12.44 41.57 -46.57
N ILE A 975 12.69 41.93 -45.31
CA ILE A 975 13.49 43.10 -44.86
C ILE A 975 13.57 43.16 -43.32
N LEU A 976 14.70 43.67 -42.79
CA LEU A 976 14.99 43.84 -41.35
C LEU A 976 14.57 45.23 -40.83
N ALA A 977 14.38 45.39 -39.51
CA ALA A 977 14.85 46.54 -38.72
C ALA A 977 14.70 46.32 -37.20
N GLU A 978 15.46 47.07 -36.39
CA GLU A 978 15.57 46.92 -34.92
C GLU A 978 14.88 48.04 -34.11
N HIS A 979 14.77 47.80 -32.79
CA HIS A 979 14.83 48.76 -31.66
C HIS A 979 14.14 50.15 -31.74
N LEU A 980 13.25 50.44 -30.78
CA LEU A 980 13.53 51.37 -29.65
C LEU A 980 12.38 51.48 -28.61
N ASN A 981 12.69 52.04 -27.43
CA ASN A 981 11.76 52.30 -26.31
C ASN A 981 10.93 53.60 -26.48
N VAL A 982 9.78 53.72 -25.79
CA VAL A 982 9.44 54.87 -24.88
C VAL A 982 8.05 54.74 -24.20
N HIS A 983 7.95 55.32 -23.00
CA HIS A 983 6.77 55.35 -22.10
C HIS A 983 5.45 55.94 -22.64
N LYS A 984 4.31 55.45 -22.09
CA LYS A 984 3.20 56.22 -21.47
C LYS A 984 2.35 55.27 -20.60
N LYS A 985 2.18 55.51 -19.30
CA LYS A 985 1.17 56.38 -18.63
C LYS A 985 -0.28 55.90 -18.75
N SER A 986 -0.84 55.47 -17.62
CA SER A 986 -2.25 55.15 -17.35
C SER A 986 -3.12 56.39 -17.05
N PRO A 987 -4.46 56.23 -17.06
CA PRO A 987 -5.37 57.01 -16.21
C PRO A 987 -6.22 56.13 -15.25
N LEU A 988 -6.72 56.74 -14.17
CA LEU A 988 -7.52 56.13 -13.09
C LEU A 988 -8.94 56.71 -13.02
N ILE A 989 -9.96 55.88 -12.82
CA ILE A 989 -11.30 56.22 -12.29
C ILE A 989 -11.72 55.01 -11.41
N ARG A 990 -11.76 55.10 -10.07
CA ARG A 990 -12.89 55.51 -9.18
C ARG A 990 -14.13 54.59 -9.29
N ASN A 991 -14.85 54.19 -8.22
CA ASN A 991 -14.82 54.62 -6.80
C ASN A 991 -15.68 53.69 -5.88
N ARG A 992 -15.25 53.44 -4.61
CA ARG A 992 -16.10 53.24 -3.38
C ARG A 992 -17.08 52.01 -3.36
N LYS A 993 -17.73 51.55 -2.26
CA LYS A 993 -17.65 51.62 -0.77
C LYS A 993 -18.59 50.49 -0.22
N THR A 994 -18.63 50.00 1.02
CA THR A 994 -17.69 49.67 2.14
C THR A 994 -18.49 48.91 3.22
N GLY A 995 -17.89 47.91 3.87
CA GLY A 995 -18.39 47.24 5.09
C GLY A 995 -17.19 46.81 5.96
N SER A 996 -17.35 46.67 7.28
CA SER A 996 -16.22 46.58 8.23
C SER A 996 -16.55 45.74 9.47
N MET A 997 -15.50 45.49 10.29
CA MET A 997 -15.50 44.88 11.63
C MET A 997 -15.79 43.37 11.71
N GLU A 998 -15.29 42.62 12.70
CA GLU A 998 -14.03 42.61 13.50
C GLU A 998 -14.26 41.61 14.64
N VAL A 999 -13.33 40.66 14.88
CA VAL A 999 -13.21 40.01 16.20
C VAL A 999 -11.74 39.83 16.55
N LEU A 1000 -11.29 40.75 17.40
CA LEU A 1000 -10.18 40.74 18.35
C LEU A 1000 -9.40 39.41 18.56
N SER A 1001 -8.07 39.54 18.53
CA SER A 1001 -7.13 38.69 19.29
C SER A 1001 -6.27 39.61 20.15
N GLU A 1002 -6.33 39.48 21.48
CA GLU A 1002 -5.62 40.38 22.39
C GLU A 1002 -4.12 40.06 22.56
N THR A 1003 -3.38 41.02 23.12
CA THR A 1003 -1.92 41.12 23.04
C THR A 1003 -1.20 40.77 24.33
N THR A 1004 0.08 40.39 24.24
CA THR A 1004 1.25 40.97 24.96
C THR A 1004 2.52 40.17 24.61
N ASN A 1005 3.54 40.72 23.93
CA ASN A 1005 4.59 41.69 24.34
C ASN A 1005 5.83 41.07 25.02
N SER A 1006 6.97 41.02 24.32
CA SER A 1006 8.24 41.64 24.81
C SER A 1006 9.40 41.67 23.77
N SER A 1007 9.80 42.89 23.39
CA SER A 1007 11.19 43.36 23.11
C SER A 1007 12.21 42.52 22.31
N CYS A 1008 12.44 42.93 21.05
CA CYS A 1008 13.67 43.60 20.54
C CYS A 1008 15.09 43.02 20.84
N GLY A 1009 15.90 42.85 19.77
CA GLY A 1009 17.35 42.59 19.89
C GLY A 1009 18.08 42.44 18.54
N ALA A 1010 18.25 43.52 17.77
CA ALA A 1010 18.90 43.47 16.45
C ALA A 1010 20.44 43.70 16.51
N ALA A 1011 21.20 42.92 15.74
CA ALA A 1011 22.65 43.12 15.54
C ALA A 1011 23.06 42.81 14.09
N TYR A 1012 23.55 43.82 13.37
CA TYR A 1012 24.07 43.71 11.99
C TYR A 1012 25.59 43.89 11.93
N ARG A 1013 26.29 43.00 11.21
CA ARG A 1013 27.56 43.20 10.46
C ARG A 1013 27.90 41.90 9.72
N LEU A 1014 27.87 41.85 8.39
CA LEU A 1014 28.87 42.36 7.42
C LEU A 1014 30.17 41.53 7.36
N PHE A 1015 30.25 40.66 6.34
CA PHE A 1015 31.50 40.23 5.69
C PHE A 1015 31.28 40.17 4.15
N PRO A 1016 32.34 40.27 3.33
CA PRO A 1016 32.21 40.71 1.94
C PRO A 1016 32.05 39.58 0.91
N SER A 1017 31.59 39.99 -0.28
CA SER A 1017 31.54 39.16 -1.48
C SER A 1017 32.91 38.88 -2.08
N CYS A 1018 33.10 37.67 -2.59
CA CYS A 1018 34.05 37.39 -3.67
C CYS A 1018 33.36 36.44 -4.66
N SER A 1019 33.43 36.76 -5.95
CA SER A 1019 32.67 36.06 -7.00
C SER A 1019 33.56 35.16 -7.85
N ARG A 1020 33.14 33.90 -8.01
CA ARG A 1020 33.35 33.11 -9.23
C ARG A 1020 32.05 32.36 -9.54
N GLN A 1021 31.72 32.30 -10.82
CA GLN A 1021 30.36 32.03 -11.29
C GLN A 1021 30.41 30.89 -12.30
N ALA A 1022 29.75 29.78 -11.96
CA ALA A 1022 29.41 28.70 -12.88
C ALA A 1022 27.88 28.73 -13.11
N CYS A 1023 27.40 28.32 -14.29
CA CYS A 1023 25.99 28.41 -14.63
C CYS A 1023 25.20 27.20 -14.11
N GLU A 1024 24.42 27.40 -13.05
CA GLU A 1024 23.35 26.47 -12.66
C GLU A 1024 22.11 26.68 -13.54
N VAL A 1025 21.61 25.61 -14.15
CA VAL A 1025 20.27 25.59 -14.76
C VAL A 1025 19.24 25.38 -13.65
N LYS A 1026 18.53 26.45 -13.28
CA LYS A 1026 17.56 26.40 -12.18
C LYS A 1026 16.29 25.64 -12.56
N SER A 1027 16.11 24.45 -12.01
CA SER A 1027 14.79 23.82 -11.90
C SER A 1027 13.93 24.59 -10.89
N GLY A 1028 12.73 24.98 -11.29
CA GLY A 1028 11.83 25.80 -10.49
C GLY A 1028 11.08 24.99 -9.43
N GLY A 1029 11.62 24.91 -8.21
CA GLY A 1029 10.94 24.35 -7.04
C GLY A 1029 10.29 25.43 -6.16
N LEU A 1030 8.99 25.32 -5.89
CA LEU A 1030 8.33 26.09 -4.83
C LEU A 1030 8.53 25.38 -3.48
N GLY A 1031 9.00 26.13 -2.48
CA GLY A 1031 9.52 25.57 -1.23
C GLY A 1031 8.46 25.20 -0.18
N PHE A 1032 8.87 24.32 0.73
CA PHE A 1032 8.21 24.05 2.01
C PHE A 1032 9.29 24.00 3.11
N GLU A 1033 9.82 25.17 3.49
CA GLU A 1033 10.78 25.28 4.59
C GLU A 1033 10.06 25.01 5.92
N GLY A 1034 10.41 23.91 6.61
CA GLY A 1034 9.73 23.55 7.86
C GLY A 1034 10.13 22.26 8.59
N CYS A 1035 10.96 21.37 8.00
CA CYS A 1035 11.40 20.11 8.64
C CYS A 1035 12.85 19.74 8.28
N SER A 1036 13.81 20.62 8.61
CA SER A 1036 15.23 20.46 8.26
C SER A 1036 16.00 19.47 9.15
N MET A 1037 15.67 18.16 9.08
CA MET A 1037 16.46 17.08 9.72
C MET A 1037 16.51 15.74 8.94
N VAL A 1038 15.82 15.61 7.80
CA VAL A 1038 15.81 14.35 7.00
C VAL A 1038 16.69 14.53 5.75
N PRO A 1039 17.66 13.63 5.47
CA PRO A 1039 18.45 13.71 4.24
C PRO A 1039 17.60 13.30 3.02
N SER A 1040 17.77 14.02 1.91
CA SER A 1040 17.09 13.70 0.65
C SER A 1040 17.52 12.33 0.10
N ILE A 1041 16.68 11.71 -0.73
CA ILE A 1041 16.96 10.43 -1.40
C ILE A 1041 17.64 10.71 -2.74
N TYR A 1042 18.60 9.88 -3.15
CA TYR A 1042 19.17 9.93 -4.50
C TYR A 1042 18.08 9.68 -5.56
N PRO A 1043 18.13 10.37 -6.72
CA PRO A 1043 17.19 10.12 -7.81
C PRO A 1043 17.20 8.64 -8.25
N LEU A 1044 16.13 8.25 -8.94
CA LEU A 1044 16.03 6.94 -9.57
C LEU A 1044 16.80 6.98 -10.89
N GLU A 1045 17.79 6.12 -11.04
CA GLU A 1045 18.68 6.08 -12.21
C GLU A 1045 18.26 4.97 -13.18
N THR A 1046 18.24 5.30 -14.47
CA THR A 1046 17.91 4.34 -15.54
C THR A 1046 19.12 3.45 -15.82
N LEU A 1047 19.03 2.15 -15.48
CA LEU A 1047 20.09 1.16 -15.78
C LEU A 1047 19.93 0.57 -17.18
N HIS A 1048 18.69 0.40 -17.66
CA HIS A 1048 18.39 0.07 -19.04
C HIS A 1048 16.99 0.53 -19.43
N ASN A 1049 16.80 1.06 -20.64
CA ASN A 1049 15.48 1.48 -21.15
C ASN A 1049 15.16 0.90 -22.54
N SER A 1050 15.64 -0.32 -22.83
CA SER A 1050 15.29 -1.04 -24.07
C SER A 1050 15.41 -2.57 -23.95
N LEU A 1051 15.02 -3.16 -22.81
CA LEU A 1051 14.93 -4.63 -22.71
C LEU A 1051 13.60 -5.11 -23.31
N SER A 1052 13.60 -6.23 -24.05
CA SER A 1052 12.36 -6.96 -24.32
C SER A 1052 11.95 -7.79 -23.10
N LEU A 1053 10.64 -8.01 -22.93
CA LEU A 1053 10.13 -8.92 -21.89
C LEU A 1053 10.73 -10.34 -22.00
N LYS A 1054 10.98 -10.82 -23.23
CA LYS A 1054 11.59 -12.13 -23.48
C LYS A 1054 13.03 -12.23 -22.97
N GLN A 1055 13.89 -11.23 -23.22
CA GLN A 1055 15.26 -11.22 -22.66
C GLN A 1055 15.24 -11.29 -21.12
N VAL A 1056 14.30 -10.58 -20.49
CA VAL A 1056 14.13 -10.60 -19.03
C VAL A 1056 13.62 -11.97 -18.56
N ASP A 1057 12.64 -12.57 -19.23
CA ASP A 1057 12.12 -13.89 -18.86
C ASP A 1057 13.14 -15.01 -19.05
N GLU A 1058 13.85 -15.07 -20.18
CA GLU A 1058 14.94 -16.01 -20.43
C GLU A 1058 16.05 -15.90 -19.38
N PHE A 1059 16.41 -14.68 -18.97
CA PHE A 1059 17.35 -14.42 -17.89
C PHE A 1059 16.86 -14.92 -16.53
N LEU A 1060 15.62 -14.58 -16.12
CA LEU A 1060 15.05 -14.99 -14.84
C LEU A 1060 14.87 -16.52 -14.78
N ASN A 1061 14.46 -17.15 -15.89
CA ASN A 1061 14.45 -18.60 -16.06
C ASN A 1061 15.85 -19.20 -15.82
N LYS A 1062 16.86 -18.76 -16.58
CA LYS A 1062 18.25 -19.24 -16.49
C LYS A 1062 18.82 -19.17 -15.06
N VAL A 1063 18.52 -18.09 -14.32
CA VAL A 1063 18.88 -17.96 -12.89
C VAL A 1063 18.17 -19.01 -12.03
N CYS A 1064 16.88 -19.26 -12.27
CA CYS A 1064 16.11 -20.31 -11.58
C CYS A 1064 16.55 -21.74 -11.92
N GLU A 1065 17.00 -21.97 -13.15
CA GLU A 1065 17.46 -23.26 -13.68
C GLU A 1065 18.84 -23.62 -13.10
N SER A 1066 19.76 -22.65 -13.07
CA SER A 1066 21.15 -22.84 -12.60
C SER A 1066 21.22 -23.44 -11.19
N ARG A 1067 20.47 -22.89 -10.22
CA ARG A 1067 20.43 -23.46 -8.86
C ARG A 1067 19.80 -24.86 -8.82
N ARG A 1068 18.88 -25.20 -9.74
CA ARG A 1068 18.31 -26.56 -9.87
C ARG A 1068 19.37 -27.57 -10.33
N GLU A 1069 20.20 -27.20 -11.30
CA GLU A 1069 21.35 -28.01 -11.71
C GLU A 1069 22.38 -28.14 -10.59
N THR A 1070 22.78 -27.04 -9.96
CA THR A 1070 23.79 -27.06 -8.89
C THR A 1070 23.32 -27.90 -7.70
N LEU A 1071 22.06 -27.78 -7.28
CA LEU A 1071 21.48 -28.65 -6.24
C LEU A 1071 21.49 -30.13 -6.67
N THR A 1072 21.14 -30.42 -7.93
CA THR A 1072 21.16 -31.78 -8.48
C THR A 1072 22.59 -32.35 -8.58
N LYS A 1073 23.58 -31.51 -8.93
CA LYS A 1073 25.01 -31.85 -8.97
C LYS A 1073 25.51 -32.13 -7.56
N THR A 1074 25.24 -31.26 -6.58
CA THR A 1074 25.60 -31.48 -5.16
C THR A 1074 24.96 -32.74 -4.59
N LEU A 1075 23.67 -32.99 -4.87
CA LEU A 1075 23.00 -34.23 -4.46
C LEU A 1075 23.60 -35.48 -5.12
N LYS A 1076 24.01 -35.42 -6.40
CA LYS A 1076 24.74 -36.50 -7.07
C LYS A 1076 26.14 -36.72 -6.50
N THR A 1077 26.87 -35.65 -6.16
CA THR A 1077 28.19 -35.73 -5.53
C THR A 1077 28.10 -36.31 -4.11
N LEU A 1078 27.12 -35.88 -3.31
CA LEU A 1078 26.83 -36.48 -2.01
C LEU A 1078 26.49 -37.97 -2.14
N ARG A 1079 25.66 -38.34 -3.12
CA ARG A 1079 25.34 -39.75 -3.39
C ARG A 1079 26.59 -40.56 -3.74
N ALA A 1080 27.43 -40.05 -4.65
CA ALA A 1080 28.72 -40.67 -4.99
C ALA A 1080 29.70 -40.73 -3.81
N MET A 1081 29.65 -39.78 -2.85
CA MET A 1081 30.44 -39.83 -1.61
C MET A 1081 29.92 -40.88 -0.63
N PHE A 1082 28.61 -41.12 -0.56
CA PHE A 1082 28.05 -42.25 0.20
C PHE A 1082 28.35 -43.59 -0.50
N ASP A 1083 28.14 -43.69 -1.81
CA ASP A 1083 28.38 -44.91 -2.61
C ASP A 1083 29.86 -45.32 -2.59
N SER A 1084 30.80 -44.37 -2.46
CA SER A 1084 32.25 -44.65 -2.33
C SER A 1084 32.73 -44.97 -0.91
N GLN A 1085 31.88 -44.81 0.12
CA GLN A 1085 32.17 -45.29 1.48
C GLN A 1085 31.68 -46.73 1.74
N ILE A 1086 30.98 -47.35 0.79
CA ILE A 1086 30.46 -48.72 0.91
C ILE A 1086 31.22 -49.67 -0.03
N GLN A 1087 32.45 -50.03 0.37
CA GLN A 1087 33.12 -51.24 -0.13
C GLN A 1087 33.03 -52.36 0.93
N PRO A 1088 32.15 -53.36 0.76
CA PRO A 1088 32.19 -54.59 1.54
C PRO A 1088 33.28 -55.53 1.00
N SER A 1089 34.01 -56.19 1.91
CA SER A 1089 34.95 -57.26 1.59
C SER A 1089 34.26 -58.60 1.28
N THR A 1090 35.03 -59.55 0.75
CA THR A 1090 34.58 -60.80 0.11
C THR A 1090 33.92 -61.85 1.01
N GLU A 1091 32.77 -62.36 0.54
CA GLU A 1091 32.29 -63.77 0.60
C GLU A 1091 31.93 -64.42 1.96
N PRO A 1092 31.15 -65.54 1.98
CA PRO A 1092 30.28 -66.13 0.93
C PRO A 1092 28.83 -66.50 1.37
N GLU A 1093 28.01 -66.90 0.38
CA GLU A 1093 26.82 -67.79 0.42
C GLU A 1093 25.76 -67.71 1.55
N SER A 1094 24.49 -67.38 1.19
CA SER A 1094 23.39 -68.37 1.19
C SER A 1094 22.04 -67.88 0.59
N GLN A 1095 21.21 -68.87 0.24
CA GLN A 1095 19.82 -68.91 -0.29
C GLN A 1095 18.76 -68.08 0.49
N GLU A 1096 17.55 -67.77 0.00
CA GLU A 1096 16.89 -67.71 -1.34
C GLU A 1096 15.47 -67.09 -1.16
N LEU A 1097 14.80 -66.62 -2.24
CA LEU A 1097 13.35 -66.26 -2.31
C LEU A 1097 12.88 -65.05 -1.44
N ALA A 1098 11.85 -64.27 -1.78
CA ALA A 1098 11.07 -64.12 -3.03
C ALA A 1098 10.60 -62.64 -3.17
N ARG A 1099 10.18 -62.23 -4.38
CA ARG A 1099 9.55 -60.90 -4.61
C ARG A 1099 8.03 -60.99 -4.48
N SER A 1100 7.42 -60.05 -3.77
CA SER A 1100 6.00 -59.70 -3.93
C SER A 1100 5.81 -58.19 -3.83
N SER A 1101 5.37 -57.57 -4.92
CA SER A 1101 4.82 -56.22 -4.93
C SER A 1101 3.48 -56.19 -4.19
N PHE A 1102 3.16 -55.10 -3.48
CA PHE A 1102 1.87 -54.42 -3.61
C PHE A 1102 1.91 -52.99 -3.04
N SER A 1103 1.06 -52.13 -3.60
CA SER A 1103 0.88 -50.72 -3.27
C SER A 1103 -0.23 -50.51 -2.24
N PHE A 1104 -0.07 -49.56 -1.32
CA PHE A 1104 -1.16 -48.96 -0.52
C PHE A 1104 -0.85 -47.48 -0.20
N PRO A 1105 -1.82 -46.66 0.23
CA PRO A 1105 -1.88 -45.24 -0.14
C PRO A 1105 -1.55 -44.27 1.01
N LEU A 1106 -1.57 -42.98 0.68
CA LEU A 1106 -1.54 -41.86 1.61
C LEU A 1106 -2.81 -41.81 2.50
N PRO A 1107 -2.66 -41.44 3.78
CA PRO A 1107 -3.52 -40.46 4.44
C PRO A 1107 -3.21 -39.04 3.93
#